data_AF-A0AA41T8B6-F1
#
_entry.id   AF-A0AA41T8B6-F1
#
_cell.length_a   1.000
_cell.length_b   1.000
_cell.length_c   1.000
_cell.angle_alpha   90.00
_cell.angle_beta   90.00
_cell.angle_gamma   90.00
#
_symmetry.space_group_name_H-M   'P 1'
#
loop_
_entity.id
_entity.type
_entity.pdbx_description
1 polymer ?
#
loop_
_entity_poly.entity_id
_entity_poly.type
_entity_poly.pdbx_seq_one_letter_code
_entity_poly.pdbx_strand_id
1 'polypeptide(L)'
;MHRDNAGPVCSLKFVTLLVALSPVLLLLGARVQLQDNGYDGILIAINPQVPENQNLIPNIKEMITEASFYLFNATKRRVFFRNIQILIPATWEANNYSKVEQESYEKADVIVTDWNGAPGDDPYTLQYRGCGKEGKYIHFTSNFLLNDDLTAGYGSRGRVFVHEWAHLRWGVFDEYNNDQPFYLNGQNQIKVTRCSSDITGIFVCEKGPCPQENCIISKLFKEGCVFIYNSTQNATASIMFMQSLSSVVEFCNASTHNQEAPNLQNQMCSLRSAWDVIADSTDFNRSFPLKGSELPPPPTFTLLQASDKVVCLVLDVSSKMAEADRLLRLQQAAEFYLMQVVEIHSFVGIVSFDGKGEIRAQLQQINSDDDRKLLVSRLPTTVSAEAETSICSGLKKGFEVVEKLNGKVYGSVIILVTSGGDEHIGNCLLTVFSSGSTVHSIALGSSALESMGENVRPYHQLKNTVTMDNSMGNDTIFLVMWQTSGPPEIVLLDPTGRKYSTINFITNRTFRTARLLIPGTAKPGHWTYTLNNTHHSPQALKVTVASRASSSAVPPATVEAFVERDSTYFPHPMIIYANVKKGFYPILNATVTATIEPEIGDPVMLKLSDDGAGNIQMNVPRKLVHRSEEEKKWGFSRVSSGGSFSVMGVPTGPHPDVFPPCKIIDLKAVKMEEEVTLSWTAPGEDFDQGQATSYEIRMSNILQHIQDDFNNAVLVNTSELKPQQAGTREIFTFLPKLFINGPGHQPDGETQENYRIYVAMRAMDRNSLKSAVSNIAQISLFISPNSAPVLGRDSLILKGVLIAIILIGIICLIIVAMHYTLNRKKRADKKENGTKLL
;
A
#
# COMPACT_ATOMS: atom_id res chain seq x y z
N MET A 1 -11.17 -5.85 -77.92
CA MET A 1 -12.14 -4.75 -78.12
C MET A 1 -13.20 -4.92 -77.04
N HIS A 2 -13.25 -3.97 -76.10
CA HIS A 2 -14.15 -3.84 -74.94
C HIS A 2 -14.39 -5.05 -74.02
N ARG A 3 -13.89 -4.98 -72.77
CA ARG A 3 -14.74 -4.59 -71.62
C ARG A 3 -13.89 -4.26 -70.38
N ASP A 4 -14.36 -3.25 -69.66
CA ASP A 4 -13.67 -2.43 -68.68
C ASP A 4 -13.29 -3.10 -67.36
N ASN A 5 -12.09 -2.77 -66.86
CA ASN A 5 -11.69 -2.83 -65.46
C ASN A 5 -11.94 -1.43 -64.86
N ALA A 6 -13.07 -1.26 -64.18
CA ALA A 6 -13.33 -0.12 -63.31
C ALA A 6 -13.51 -0.65 -61.89
N GLY A 7 -12.54 -0.40 -61.02
CA GLY A 7 -12.71 -0.64 -59.59
C GLY A 7 -13.73 0.33 -58.99
N PRO A 8 -14.33 0.00 -57.84
CA PRO A 8 -14.93 0.99 -56.98
C PRO A 8 -14.04 1.23 -55.75
N VAL A 9 -13.55 2.46 -55.69
CA VAL A 9 -13.26 3.21 -54.48
C VAL A 9 -14.41 3.03 -53.48
N CYS A 10 -14.12 2.47 -52.30
CA CYS A 10 -14.97 2.65 -51.12
C CYS A 10 -14.19 2.39 -49.82
N SER A 11 -13.09 3.11 -49.65
CA SER A 11 -12.30 3.13 -48.41
C SER A 11 -12.29 4.52 -47.79
N LEU A 12 -13.46 5.09 -47.42
CA LEU A 12 -13.50 6.26 -46.52
C LEU A 12 -14.91 6.63 -46.00
N LYS A 13 -15.71 5.68 -45.49
CA LYS A 13 -16.96 6.03 -44.78
C LYS A 13 -17.33 5.19 -43.54
N PHE A 14 -16.45 4.32 -43.04
CA PHE A 14 -16.73 3.51 -41.84
C PHE A 14 -16.00 3.94 -40.56
N VAL A 15 -15.23 5.03 -40.58
CA VAL A 15 -14.46 5.52 -39.41
C VAL A 15 -15.13 6.73 -38.73
N THR A 16 -16.24 7.25 -39.26
CA THR A 16 -16.91 8.46 -38.74
C THR A 16 -18.33 8.24 -38.21
N LEU A 17 -18.75 6.98 -37.99
CA LEU A 17 -20.04 6.65 -37.36
C LEU A 17 -19.89 5.86 -36.03
N LEU A 18 -18.72 5.95 -35.38
CA LEU A 18 -18.48 5.46 -34.02
C LEU A 18 -18.20 6.59 -33.01
N VAL A 19 -18.32 7.86 -33.45
CA VAL A 19 -18.10 9.06 -32.63
C VAL A 19 -19.41 9.85 -32.38
N ALA A 20 -20.55 9.32 -32.82
CA ALA A 20 -21.85 9.98 -32.71
C ALA A 20 -22.95 9.13 -32.05
N LEU A 21 -22.57 8.11 -31.27
CA LEU A 21 -23.45 7.53 -30.26
C LEU A 21 -23.08 8.18 -28.92
N SER A 22 -24.04 8.98 -28.45
CA SER A 22 -24.11 9.85 -27.28
C SER A 22 -23.08 9.70 -26.12
N PRO A 23 -22.82 10.79 -25.37
CA PRO A 23 -22.03 10.78 -24.12
C PRO A 23 -22.61 9.91 -22.98
N VAL A 24 -23.67 9.14 -23.25
CA VAL A 24 -24.37 8.29 -22.27
C VAL A 24 -23.73 6.90 -22.16
N LEU A 25 -22.78 6.55 -23.05
CA LEU A 25 -22.09 5.26 -23.07
C LEU A 25 -20.85 5.14 -22.14
N LEU A 26 -20.66 6.08 -21.20
CA LEU A 26 -19.55 6.09 -20.22
C LEU A 26 -19.95 5.68 -18.80
N LEU A 27 -21.18 5.20 -18.59
CA LEU A 27 -21.63 4.62 -17.32
C LEU A 27 -21.40 3.10 -17.33
N LEU A 28 -20.14 2.69 -17.29
CA LEU A 28 -19.76 1.29 -17.14
C LEU A 28 -18.88 1.16 -15.89
N GLY A 29 -19.48 0.65 -14.81
CA GLY A 29 -18.81 0.23 -13.59
C GLY A 29 -18.44 1.37 -12.65
N ALA A 30 -19.05 1.39 -11.46
CA ALA A 30 -18.80 2.28 -10.33
C ALA A 30 -17.33 2.75 -10.21
N ARG A 31 -17.04 3.93 -10.77
CA ARG A 31 -15.78 4.64 -10.56
C ARG A 31 -16.06 6.13 -10.58
N VAL A 32 -15.54 6.86 -9.61
CA VAL A 32 -15.75 8.30 -9.46
C VAL A 32 -15.31 9.05 -10.72
N GLN A 33 -16.24 9.78 -11.33
CA GLN A 33 -15.98 10.62 -12.50
C GLN A 33 -16.12 12.09 -12.13
N LEU A 34 -15.27 12.93 -12.74
CA LEU A 34 -15.37 14.38 -12.62
C LEU A 34 -15.96 14.94 -13.93
N GLN A 35 -17.16 15.49 -13.87
CA GLN A 35 -17.83 16.10 -15.02
C GLN A 35 -18.33 17.50 -14.65
N ASP A 36 -17.99 18.50 -15.45
CA ASP A 36 -18.35 19.91 -15.20
C ASP A 36 -18.03 20.33 -13.76
N ASN A 37 -16.82 19.99 -13.31
CA ASN A 37 -16.30 20.20 -11.95
C ASN A 37 -17.04 19.47 -10.80
N GLY A 38 -18.11 18.72 -11.07
CA GLY A 38 -18.82 17.92 -10.08
C GLY A 38 -18.35 16.46 -10.09
N TYR A 39 -18.04 15.91 -8.92
CA TYR A 39 -17.80 14.48 -8.77
C TYR A 39 -19.12 13.70 -8.75
N ASP A 40 -19.21 12.68 -9.59
CA ASP A 40 -20.35 11.76 -9.69
C ASP A 40 -19.94 10.32 -9.43
N GLY A 41 -20.89 9.54 -8.90
CA GLY A 41 -20.74 8.10 -8.70
C GLY A 41 -19.92 7.72 -7.48
N ILE A 42 -19.89 8.56 -6.44
CA ILE A 42 -19.24 8.24 -5.16
C ILE A 42 -20.13 7.27 -4.38
N LEU A 43 -19.58 6.11 -4.03
CA LEU A 43 -20.29 5.06 -3.31
C LEU A 43 -19.85 4.98 -1.84
N ILE A 44 -20.79 5.22 -0.93
CA ILE A 44 -20.63 5.06 0.53
C ILE A 44 -21.37 3.79 0.94
N ALA A 45 -20.68 2.80 1.51
CA ALA A 45 -21.29 1.54 1.93
C ALA A 45 -21.23 1.34 3.45
N ILE A 46 -22.38 1.03 4.05
CA ILE A 46 -22.48 0.69 5.46
C ILE A 46 -22.31 -0.82 5.61
N ASN A 47 -21.52 -1.25 6.59
CA ASN A 47 -21.28 -2.66 6.86
C ASN A 47 -22.52 -3.30 7.51
N PRO A 48 -22.90 -4.54 7.13
CA PRO A 48 -24.04 -5.24 7.74
C PRO A 48 -23.96 -5.44 9.27
N GLN A 49 -22.78 -5.36 9.86
CA GLN A 49 -22.57 -5.46 11.31
C GLN A 49 -22.85 -4.15 12.05
N VAL A 50 -22.97 -3.02 11.35
CA VAL A 50 -23.32 -1.73 11.97
C VAL A 50 -24.81 -1.73 12.31
N PRO A 51 -25.21 -1.53 13.58
CA PRO A 51 -26.61 -1.46 13.96
C PRO A 51 -27.34 -0.29 13.29
N GLU A 52 -28.62 -0.50 12.98
CA GLU A 52 -29.46 0.55 12.41
C GLU A 52 -29.62 1.73 13.38
N ASN A 53 -29.34 2.94 12.87
CA ASN A 53 -29.46 4.17 13.64
C ASN A 53 -30.05 5.29 12.77
N GLN A 54 -31.09 5.96 13.28
CA GLN A 54 -31.84 7.00 12.57
C GLN A 54 -30.98 8.21 12.18
N ASN A 55 -29.91 8.50 12.92
CA ASN A 55 -29.03 9.65 12.69
C ASN A 55 -27.86 9.33 11.76
N LEU A 56 -27.54 8.07 11.49
CA LEU A 56 -26.34 7.72 10.72
C LEU A 56 -26.41 8.24 9.27
N ILE A 57 -27.51 7.97 8.57
CA ILE A 57 -27.71 8.44 7.18
C ILE A 57 -27.77 9.99 7.13
N PRO A 58 -28.54 10.68 7.98
CA PRO A 58 -28.49 12.15 8.07
C PRO A 58 -27.08 12.71 8.29
N ASN A 59 -26.31 12.16 9.22
CA ASN A 59 -24.97 12.64 9.54
C ASN A 59 -23.99 12.42 8.38
N ILE A 60 -24.11 11.31 7.63
CA ILE A 60 -23.36 11.08 6.40
C ILE A 60 -23.72 12.16 5.35
N LYS A 61 -25.01 12.46 5.16
CA LYS A 61 -25.45 13.49 4.21
C LYS A 61 -24.94 14.87 4.59
N GLU A 62 -24.99 15.24 5.86
CA GLU A 62 -24.47 16.49 6.39
C GLU A 62 -22.95 16.60 6.17
N MET A 63 -22.19 15.56 6.54
CA MET A 63 -20.75 15.48 6.34
C MET A 63 -20.37 15.74 4.88
N ILE A 64 -21.01 15.05 3.91
CA ILE A 64 -20.70 15.21 2.49
C ILE A 64 -21.13 16.58 1.95
N THR A 65 -22.25 17.12 2.46
CA THR A 65 -22.73 18.46 2.07
C THR A 65 -21.74 19.54 2.52
N GLU A 66 -21.28 19.47 3.77
CA GLU A 66 -20.26 20.36 4.31
C GLU A 66 -18.93 20.20 3.56
N ALA A 67 -18.50 18.95 3.34
CA ALA A 67 -17.27 18.63 2.62
C ALA A 67 -17.28 19.20 1.21
N SER A 68 -18.43 19.16 0.51
CA SER A 68 -18.57 19.68 -0.85
C SER A 68 -18.24 21.18 -0.92
N PHE A 69 -18.80 21.97 0.01
CA PHE A 69 -18.51 23.39 0.11
C PHE A 69 -17.06 23.68 0.52
N TYR A 70 -16.55 22.92 1.49
CA TYR A 70 -15.18 23.09 1.97
C TYR A 70 -14.14 22.77 0.88
N LEU A 71 -14.32 21.65 0.17
CA LEU A 71 -13.49 21.24 -0.96
C LEU A 71 -13.50 22.28 -2.08
N PHE A 72 -14.66 22.81 -2.40
CA PHE A 72 -14.81 23.84 -3.43
C PHE A 72 -13.95 25.06 -3.14
N ASN A 73 -13.98 25.55 -1.90
CA ASN A 73 -13.14 26.69 -1.49
C ASN A 73 -11.65 26.33 -1.48
N ALA A 74 -11.29 25.19 -0.89
CA ALA A 74 -9.90 24.72 -0.79
C ALA A 74 -9.24 24.48 -2.15
N THR A 75 -10.03 24.16 -3.17
CA THR A 75 -9.57 23.92 -4.54
C THR A 75 -9.65 25.14 -5.44
N LYS A 76 -9.68 26.34 -4.85
CA LYS A 76 -9.75 27.63 -5.57
C LYS A 76 -11.00 27.73 -6.45
N ARG A 77 -12.14 27.32 -5.91
CA ARG A 77 -13.47 27.34 -6.56
C ARG A 77 -13.55 26.44 -7.79
N ARG A 78 -12.97 25.25 -7.73
CA ARG A 78 -12.96 24.29 -8.84
C ARG A 78 -13.95 23.18 -8.60
N VAL A 79 -13.60 22.19 -7.78
CA VAL A 79 -14.32 20.91 -7.72
C VAL A 79 -15.23 20.79 -6.51
N PHE A 80 -16.32 20.04 -6.64
CA PHE A 80 -17.31 19.81 -5.58
C PHE A 80 -17.96 18.43 -5.73
N PHE A 81 -18.65 17.96 -4.69
CA PHE A 81 -19.38 16.69 -4.71
C PHE A 81 -20.81 16.87 -5.25
N ARG A 82 -21.23 16.04 -6.20
CA ARG A 82 -22.53 16.17 -6.87
C ARG A 82 -23.44 14.96 -6.69
N ASN A 83 -23.05 13.76 -7.13
CA ASN A 83 -23.91 12.58 -7.08
C ASN A 83 -23.33 11.51 -6.17
N ILE A 84 -24.03 11.25 -5.06
CA ILE A 84 -23.61 10.33 -4.00
C ILE A 84 -24.60 9.18 -3.88
N GLN A 85 -24.10 7.96 -3.81
CA GLN A 85 -24.87 6.75 -3.57
C GLN A 85 -24.54 6.20 -2.18
N ILE A 86 -25.56 5.89 -1.38
CA ILE A 86 -25.40 5.27 -0.06
C ILE A 86 -25.98 3.86 -0.12
N LEU A 87 -25.13 2.86 0.04
CA LEU A 87 -25.47 1.45 0.10
C LEU A 87 -25.80 1.05 1.55
N ILE A 88 -27.08 0.76 1.77
CA ILE A 88 -27.68 0.35 3.03
C ILE A 88 -27.63 -1.18 3.13
N PRO A 89 -27.26 -1.77 4.28
CA PRO A 89 -27.16 -3.22 4.40
C PRO A 89 -28.53 -3.91 4.32
N ALA A 90 -28.52 -5.17 3.90
CA ALA A 90 -29.72 -6.02 3.93
C ALA A 90 -30.20 -6.34 5.35
N THR A 91 -29.36 -6.13 6.37
CA THR A 91 -29.68 -6.36 7.79
C THR A 91 -30.57 -5.27 8.40
N TRP A 92 -30.70 -4.11 7.74
CA TRP A 92 -31.56 -3.01 8.17
C TRP A 92 -32.99 -3.20 7.63
N GLU A 93 -33.97 -2.57 8.26
CA GLU A 93 -35.36 -2.68 7.80
C GLU A 93 -35.53 -2.12 6.37
N ALA A 94 -36.25 -2.87 5.54
CA ALA A 94 -36.51 -2.46 4.17
C ALA A 94 -37.46 -1.25 4.13
N ASN A 95 -36.96 -0.12 3.64
CA ASN A 95 -37.74 1.07 3.35
C ASN A 95 -37.90 1.25 1.83
N ASN A 96 -38.47 2.39 1.40
CA ASN A 96 -38.62 2.73 -0.02
C ASN A 96 -37.28 3.11 -0.69
N TYR A 97 -36.26 2.27 -0.52
CA TYR A 97 -34.93 2.39 -1.11
C TYR A 97 -34.91 1.78 -2.51
N SER A 98 -34.05 2.32 -3.37
CA SER A 98 -33.83 1.76 -4.70
C SER A 98 -33.05 0.44 -4.61
N LYS A 99 -33.27 -0.46 -5.57
CA LYS A 99 -32.50 -1.70 -5.67
C LYS A 99 -31.11 -1.41 -6.24
N VAL A 100 -30.13 -2.15 -5.74
CA VAL A 100 -28.74 -2.13 -6.23
C VAL A 100 -28.66 -2.67 -7.65
N GLU A 101 -27.84 -2.03 -8.49
CA GLU A 101 -27.59 -2.48 -9.86
C GLU A 101 -26.18 -3.08 -10.02
N GLN A 102 -25.14 -2.38 -9.56
CA GLN A 102 -23.74 -2.85 -9.66
C GLN A 102 -22.91 -2.55 -8.40
N GLU A 103 -23.46 -1.73 -7.51
CA GLU A 103 -22.86 -1.27 -6.28
C GLU A 103 -22.67 -2.44 -5.31
N SER A 104 -21.52 -2.47 -4.63
CA SER A 104 -21.20 -3.52 -3.67
C SER A 104 -20.31 -2.95 -2.60
N TYR A 105 -20.30 -3.56 -1.42
CA TYR A 105 -19.48 -3.10 -0.30
C TYR A 105 -17.99 -3.11 -0.68
N GLU A 106 -17.56 -4.08 -1.48
CA GLU A 106 -16.17 -4.26 -1.93
C GLU A 106 -15.72 -3.21 -2.96
N LYS A 107 -16.65 -2.54 -3.64
CA LYS A 107 -16.39 -1.48 -4.62
C LYS A 107 -16.59 -0.08 -4.05
N ALA A 108 -16.89 0.06 -2.77
CA ALA A 108 -17.20 1.34 -2.16
C ALA A 108 -15.95 2.22 -2.01
N ASP A 109 -16.09 3.51 -2.32
CA ASP A 109 -15.05 4.52 -2.10
C ASP A 109 -14.93 4.88 -0.62
N VAL A 110 -16.05 4.76 0.11
CA VAL A 110 -16.15 5.04 1.54
C VAL A 110 -16.87 3.89 2.23
N ILE A 111 -16.28 3.35 3.29
CA ILE A 111 -16.90 2.31 4.10
C ILE A 111 -17.18 2.80 5.52
N VAL A 112 -18.34 2.40 6.06
CA VAL A 112 -18.73 2.66 7.45
C VAL A 112 -18.81 1.33 8.18
N THR A 113 -17.97 1.12 9.18
CA THR A 113 -17.92 -0.14 9.94
C THR A 113 -17.34 0.05 11.33
N ASP A 114 -17.86 -0.72 12.29
CA ASP A 114 -17.38 -0.72 13.67
C ASP A 114 -16.47 -1.91 13.94
N TRP A 115 -15.43 -1.72 14.74
CA TRP A 115 -14.44 -2.73 15.04
C TRP A 115 -14.29 -2.99 16.54
N ASN A 116 -14.45 -4.25 16.95
CA ASN A 116 -14.36 -4.65 18.35
C ASN A 116 -12.92 -4.88 18.88
N GLY A 117 -11.88 -4.53 18.11
CA GLY A 117 -10.48 -4.84 18.45
C GLY A 117 -9.55 -3.65 18.77
N ALA A 118 -9.93 -2.41 18.46
CA ALA A 118 -9.30 -1.10 18.78
C ALA A 118 -7.76 -0.91 18.51
N PRO A 119 -7.25 0.34 18.37
CA PRO A 119 -7.62 1.51 19.15
C PRO A 119 -8.35 2.58 18.32
N GLY A 120 -9.63 2.81 18.63
CA GLY A 120 -10.26 4.12 18.39
C GLY A 120 -11.22 4.26 17.22
N ASP A 121 -11.75 5.48 17.10
CA ASP A 121 -12.72 5.94 16.11
C ASP A 121 -12.08 6.82 15.03
N ASP A 122 -10.77 6.65 14.83
CA ASP A 122 -9.97 7.44 13.88
C ASP A 122 -10.39 7.15 12.43
N PRO A 123 -10.80 8.17 11.67
CA PRO A 123 -10.94 8.06 10.22
C PRO A 123 -9.58 7.83 9.56
N TYR A 124 -9.56 7.08 8.45
CA TYR A 124 -8.35 6.88 7.67
C TYR A 124 -8.67 6.52 6.21
N THR A 125 -7.69 6.69 5.34
CA THR A 125 -7.72 6.25 3.95
C THR A 125 -6.71 5.13 3.74
N LEU A 126 -7.16 4.02 3.12
CA LEU A 126 -6.24 2.97 2.71
C LEU A 126 -5.54 3.37 1.41
N GLN A 127 -4.44 4.10 1.54
CA GLN A 127 -3.59 4.56 0.44
C GLN A 127 -2.31 3.72 0.37
N TYR A 128 -2.31 2.68 -0.46
CA TYR A 128 -1.18 1.75 -0.62
C TYR A 128 -0.25 2.09 -1.79
N ARG A 129 -0.61 3.12 -2.58
CA ARG A 129 0.13 3.53 -3.79
C ARG A 129 1.01 4.75 -3.48
N GLY A 130 2.00 4.98 -4.35
CA GLY A 130 2.89 6.14 -4.23
C GLY A 130 2.22 7.48 -4.54
N CYS A 131 3.01 8.56 -4.46
CA CYS A 131 2.53 9.92 -4.68
C CYS A 131 1.77 10.12 -5.99
N GLY A 132 0.65 10.85 -5.94
CA GLY A 132 -0.14 11.19 -7.12
C GLY A 132 -1.04 10.04 -7.61
N LYS A 133 -1.19 8.98 -6.82
CA LYS A 133 -1.97 7.78 -7.17
C LYS A 133 -3.16 7.60 -6.24
N GLU A 134 -4.31 7.29 -6.83
CA GLU A 134 -5.57 7.02 -6.13
C GLU A 134 -5.43 5.87 -5.12
N GLY A 135 -5.96 6.06 -3.90
CA GLY A 135 -6.07 5.07 -2.83
C GLY A 135 -7.19 4.05 -3.08
N LYS A 136 -7.48 3.20 -2.09
CA LYS A 136 -8.50 2.13 -2.19
C LYS A 136 -9.88 2.55 -1.69
N TYR A 137 -9.96 3.00 -0.44
CA TYR A 137 -11.20 3.45 0.20
C TYR A 137 -10.91 4.33 1.42
N ILE A 138 -11.88 5.14 1.83
CA ILE A 138 -11.92 5.86 3.11
C ILE A 138 -12.73 5.02 4.11
N HIS A 139 -12.30 5.00 5.37
CA HIS A 139 -12.96 4.28 6.44
C HIS A 139 -13.43 5.23 7.54
N PHE A 140 -14.70 5.08 7.96
CA PHE A 140 -15.28 5.72 9.14
C PHE A 140 -15.90 4.69 10.07
N THR A 141 -15.85 4.95 11.38
CA THR A 141 -16.66 4.21 12.36
C THR A 141 -18.04 4.84 12.51
N SER A 142 -19.03 4.07 12.95
CA SER A 142 -20.35 4.62 13.25
C SER A 142 -20.28 5.61 14.43
N ASN A 143 -19.42 5.34 15.43
CA ASN A 143 -19.25 6.24 16.56
C ASN A 143 -18.61 7.59 16.16
N PHE A 144 -17.65 7.62 15.22
CA PHE A 144 -17.17 8.89 14.64
C PHE A 144 -18.30 9.71 14.01
N LEU A 145 -19.19 9.04 13.27
CA LEU A 145 -20.31 9.68 12.60
C LEU A 145 -21.44 10.09 13.55
N LEU A 146 -21.56 9.45 14.72
CA LEU A 146 -22.67 9.66 15.67
C LEU A 146 -22.29 10.51 16.90
N ASN A 147 -21.01 10.53 17.29
CA ASN A 147 -20.56 11.23 18.50
C ASN A 147 -19.93 12.59 18.16
N ASP A 148 -20.61 13.67 18.57
CA ASP A 148 -20.15 15.04 18.32
C ASP A 148 -18.95 15.45 19.18
N ASP A 149 -18.67 14.77 20.30
CA ASP A 149 -17.51 15.08 21.15
C ASP A 149 -16.17 14.88 20.42
N LEU A 150 -16.14 13.98 19.43
CA LEU A 150 -14.95 13.72 18.61
C LEU A 150 -14.63 14.90 17.68
N THR A 151 -15.61 15.75 17.35
CA THR A 151 -15.38 16.91 16.47
C THR A 151 -14.46 17.96 17.09
N ALA A 152 -14.33 17.98 18.43
CA ALA A 152 -13.40 18.87 19.12
C ALA A 152 -11.92 18.53 18.84
N GLY A 153 -11.62 17.26 18.55
CA GLY A 153 -10.26 16.79 18.23
C GLY A 153 -9.93 16.85 16.74
N TYR A 154 -10.81 16.31 15.89
CA TYR A 154 -10.55 16.19 14.45
C TYR A 154 -11.04 17.39 13.63
N GLY A 155 -11.92 18.22 14.19
CA GLY A 155 -12.71 19.20 13.44
C GLY A 155 -14.04 18.63 12.98
N SER A 156 -14.77 19.42 12.20
CA SER A 156 -16.05 18.99 11.64
C SER A 156 -15.86 17.82 10.66
N ARG A 157 -16.88 16.96 10.58
CA ARG A 157 -16.82 15.73 9.77
C ARG A 157 -16.55 16.03 8.30
N GLY A 158 -17.10 17.13 7.76
CA GLY A 158 -16.84 17.51 6.37
C GLY A 158 -15.38 17.89 6.10
N ARG A 159 -14.70 18.52 7.05
CA ARG A 159 -13.27 18.84 6.93
C ARG A 159 -12.40 17.59 6.97
N VAL A 160 -12.73 16.66 7.85
CA VAL A 160 -12.07 15.35 7.93
C VAL A 160 -12.29 14.57 6.64
N PHE A 161 -13.50 14.57 6.10
CA PHE A 161 -13.78 13.94 4.82
C PHE A 161 -12.92 14.51 3.68
N VAL A 162 -12.72 15.83 3.61
CA VAL A 162 -11.86 16.44 2.57
C VAL A 162 -10.39 16.07 2.75
N HIS A 163 -9.92 15.94 3.98
CA HIS A 163 -8.57 15.46 4.29
C HIS A 163 -8.38 14.02 3.77
N GLU A 164 -9.28 13.11 4.14
CA GLU A 164 -9.28 11.72 3.64
C GLU A 164 -9.49 11.62 2.13
N TRP A 165 -10.35 12.47 1.57
CA TRP A 165 -10.58 12.54 0.12
C TRP A 165 -9.30 12.91 -0.64
N ALA A 166 -8.45 13.78 -0.09
CA ALA A 166 -7.20 14.15 -0.73
C ALA A 166 -6.23 12.96 -0.80
N HIS A 167 -6.14 12.15 0.27
CA HIS A 167 -5.43 10.87 0.26
C HIS A 167 -6.01 9.92 -0.79
N LEU A 168 -7.33 9.74 -0.78
CA LEU A 168 -8.01 8.79 -1.66
C LEU A 168 -7.85 9.20 -3.12
N ARG A 169 -8.20 10.42 -3.50
CA ARG A 169 -8.34 10.82 -4.90
C ARG A 169 -7.04 11.21 -5.56
N TRP A 170 -6.18 11.94 -4.83
CA TRP A 170 -4.96 12.53 -5.40
C TRP A 170 -3.68 11.87 -4.91
N GLY A 171 -3.74 10.99 -3.92
CA GLY A 171 -2.56 10.29 -3.41
C GLY A 171 -1.53 11.25 -2.83
N VAL A 172 -1.97 12.31 -2.16
CA VAL A 172 -1.12 13.15 -1.31
C VAL A 172 -0.99 12.50 0.07
N PHE A 173 -0.02 12.94 0.86
CA PHE A 173 0.26 12.41 2.19
C PHE A 173 0.21 13.50 3.25
N ASP A 174 0.26 13.08 4.51
CA ASP A 174 0.26 13.98 5.64
C ASP A 174 1.51 14.86 5.67
N GLU A 175 1.30 16.12 6.06
CA GLU A 175 2.33 17.14 6.21
C GLU A 175 2.77 17.34 7.66
N TYR A 176 2.22 16.53 8.57
CA TYR A 176 2.70 16.31 9.94
C TYR A 176 3.46 14.97 10.04
N ASN A 177 4.12 14.74 11.17
CA ASN A 177 4.74 13.45 11.49
C ASN A 177 4.68 13.23 13.01
N ASN A 178 4.00 12.17 13.45
CA ASN A 178 3.84 11.86 14.86
C ASN A 178 5.10 11.25 15.50
N ASP A 179 5.93 10.55 14.72
CA ASP A 179 7.19 9.96 15.15
C ASP A 179 8.31 11.00 15.20
N GLN A 180 8.26 11.98 14.28
CA GLN A 180 9.18 13.11 14.20
C GLN A 180 8.42 14.44 14.16
N PRO A 181 7.76 14.84 15.26
CA PRO A 181 6.98 16.08 15.33
C PRO A 181 7.85 17.34 15.29
N PHE A 182 9.16 17.19 15.50
CA PHE A 182 10.14 18.26 15.48
C PHE A 182 11.36 17.84 14.68
N TYR A 183 12.04 18.82 14.08
CA TYR A 183 13.30 18.62 13.38
C TYR A 183 14.21 19.84 13.55
N LEU A 184 15.51 19.64 13.34
CA LEU A 184 16.47 20.74 13.25
C LEU A 184 16.54 21.20 11.80
N ASN A 185 16.21 22.46 11.58
CA ASN A 185 16.33 23.06 10.26
C ASN A 185 17.80 23.34 9.90
N GLY A 186 18.02 23.79 8.68
CA GLY A 186 19.33 24.17 8.20
C GLY A 186 20.03 25.32 8.92
N GLN A 187 19.38 26.02 9.87
CA GLN A 187 20.01 27.01 10.75
C GLN A 187 20.26 26.45 12.16
N ASN A 188 20.14 25.14 12.34
CA ASN A 188 20.23 24.45 13.63
C ASN A 188 19.18 24.95 14.63
N GLN A 189 18.06 25.48 14.10
CA GLN A 189 16.89 25.90 14.86
C GLN A 189 15.88 24.77 14.85
N ILE A 190 15.23 24.58 16.00
CA ILE A 190 14.17 23.57 16.11
C ILE A 190 12.93 24.13 15.45
N LYS A 191 12.33 23.32 14.57
CA LYS A 191 11.07 23.61 13.92
C LYS A 191 10.10 22.46 14.15
N VAL A 192 8.82 22.79 14.16
CA VAL A 192 7.73 21.82 14.16
C VAL A 192 7.60 21.26 12.76
N THR A 193 7.38 19.96 12.62
CA THR A 193 7.10 19.31 11.34
C THR A 193 5.71 19.73 10.86
N ARG A 194 5.69 20.65 9.90
CA ARG A 194 4.48 21.24 9.31
C ARG A 194 4.79 21.89 7.97
N CYS A 195 3.76 22.06 7.14
CA CYS A 195 3.85 22.85 5.91
C CYS A 195 4.10 24.34 6.22
N SER A 196 3.12 25.05 6.80
CA SER A 196 3.24 26.50 7.02
C SER A 196 3.82 26.83 8.39
N SER A 197 4.81 27.75 8.42
CA SER A 197 5.37 28.32 9.65
C SER A 197 4.45 29.30 10.39
N ASP A 198 3.34 29.69 9.76
CA ASP A 198 2.43 30.73 10.28
C ASP A 198 1.50 30.20 11.36
N ILE A 199 1.29 28.88 11.43
CA ILE A 199 0.53 28.26 12.53
C ILE A 199 1.24 28.52 13.86
N THR A 200 0.54 29.11 14.80
CA THR A 200 1.06 29.42 16.13
C THR A 200 0.63 28.38 17.16
N GLY A 201 1.44 28.23 18.20
CA GLY A 201 1.20 27.27 19.28
C GLY A 201 2.25 27.37 20.38
N ILE A 202 2.11 26.51 21.38
CA ILE A 202 2.97 26.44 22.56
C ILE A 202 3.62 25.06 22.68
N PHE A 203 4.85 25.04 23.18
CA PHE A 203 5.53 23.79 23.54
C PHE A 203 5.14 23.37 24.95
N VAL A 204 4.80 22.10 25.13
CA VAL A 204 4.44 21.50 26.42
C VAL A 204 5.41 20.37 26.72
N CYS A 205 6.04 20.46 27.90
CA CYS A 205 6.94 19.46 28.47
C CYS A 205 6.22 18.69 29.60
N GLU A 206 6.89 17.69 30.19
CA GLU A 206 6.38 16.91 31.33
C GLU A 206 5.87 17.73 32.53
N LYS A 207 6.38 18.96 32.73
CA LYS A 207 6.00 19.85 33.84
C LYS A 207 5.06 21.00 33.43
N GLY A 208 4.45 20.94 32.24
CA GLY A 208 3.57 21.97 31.69
C GLY A 208 4.22 22.77 30.54
N PRO A 209 3.66 23.94 30.19
CA PRO A 209 4.19 24.80 29.14
C PRO A 209 5.67 25.15 29.41
N CYS A 210 6.49 25.05 28.39
CA CYS A 210 7.93 25.26 28.50
C CYS A 210 8.47 26.03 27.29
N PRO A 211 9.61 26.74 27.44
CA PRO A 211 10.36 27.24 26.30
C PRO A 211 10.80 26.10 25.40
N GLN A 212 10.90 26.37 24.09
CA GLN A 212 11.34 25.41 23.07
C GLN A 212 12.66 24.70 23.43
N GLU A 213 13.57 25.40 24.10
CA GLU A 213 14.89 24.92 24.52
C GLU A 213 14.83 23.76 25.52
N ASN A 214 13.76 23.70 26.34
CA ASN A 214 13.60 22.66 27.36
C ASN A 214 13.13 21.31 26.80
N CYS A 215 12.72 21.28 25.53
CA CYS A 215 12.37 20.05 24.83
C CYS A 215 13.59 19.30 24.25
N ILE A 216 14.80 19.84 24.44
CA ILE A 216 16.05 19.24 23.95
C ILE A 216 17.04 19.03 25.09
N ILE A 217 17.64 17.84 25.13
CA ILE A 217 18.82 17.54 25.95
C ILE A 217 19.89 16.99 25.01
N SER A 218 21.04 17.67 24.92
CA SER A 218 22.20 17.20 24.14
C SER A 218 21.92 16.85 22.67
N LYS A 219 21.14 17.67 21.96
CA LYS A 219 20.71 17.46 20.56
C LYS A 219 19.80 16.23 20.34
N LEU A 220 19.31 15.58 21.39
CA LEU A 220 18.23 14.60 21.33
C LEU A 220 16.93 15.20 21.87
N PHE A 221 15.82 14.84 21.23
CA PHE A 221 14.48 15.23 21.65
C PHE A 221 14.07 14.49 22.92
N LYS A 222 13.54 15.22 23.90
CA LYS A 222 13.05 14.63 25.14
C LYS A 222 11.68 13.96 24.89
N GLU A 223 11.55 12.69 25.26
CA GLU A 223 10.26 11.98 25.20
C GLU A 223 9.21 12.73 26.05
N GLY A 224 8.00 12.91 25.49
CA GLY A 224 6.90 13.63 26.17
C GLY A 224 6.77 15.13 25.83
N CYS A 225 7.58 15.66 24.90
CA CYS A 225 7.38 17.02 24.37
C CYS A 225 6.34 17.05 23.25
N VAL A 226 5.39 17.99 23.32
CA VAL A 226 4.29 18.16 22.36
C VAL A 226 4.14 19.64 21.99
N PHE A 227 3.78 19.91 20.73
CA PHE A 227 3.40 21.25 20.27
C PHE A 227 1.88 21.35 20.19
N ILE A 228 1.29 22.20 21.02
CA ILE A 228 -0.15 22.43 21.05
C ILE A 228 -0.44 23.73 20.30
N TYR A 229 -1.18 23.62 19.20
CA TYR A 229 -1.56 24.76 18.37
C TYR A 229 -2.62 25.62 19.05
N ASN A 230 -2.63 26.92 18.74
CA ASN A 230 -3.68 27.84 19.18
C ASN A 230 -4.97 27.53 18.42
N SER A 231 -6.04 27.20 19.14
CA SER A 231 -7.34 26.85 18.52
C SER A 231 -7.98 28.01 17.77
N THR A 232 -7.68 29.26 18.15
CA THR A 232 -8.14 30.47 17.48
C THR A 232 -6.95 31.21 16.87
N GLN A 233 -6.85 31.21 15.55
CA GLN A 233 -5.82 31.93 14.80
C GLN A 233 -6.27 32.17 13.36
N ASN A 234 -5.66 33.14 12.67
CA ASN A 234 -6.01 33.50 11.29
C ASN A 234 -5.06 32.91 10.24
N ALA A 235 -4.04 32.16 10.68
CA ALA A 235 -3.07 31.56 9.77
C ALA A 235 -3.77 30.51 8.90
N THR A 236 -3.76 30.72 7.58
CA THR A 236 -4.15 29.68 6.63
C THR A 236 -2.99 28.69 6.53
N ALA A 237 -3.30 27.40 6.65
CA ALA A 237 -2.33 26.32 6.46
C ALA A 237 -2.99 25.19 5.67
N SER A 238 -2.29 24.06 5.56
CA SER A 238 -2.75 22.92 4.78
C SER A 238 -3.76 22.06 5.53
N ILE A 239 -4.78 21.63 4.80
CA ILE A 239 -5.69 20.56 5.20
C ILE A 239 -4.92 19.27 5.55
N MET A 240 -3.84 18.96 4.83
CA MET A 240 -2.97 17.81 5.09
C MET A 240 -2.09 17.97 6.35
N PHE A 241 -2.16 19.11 7.04
CA PHE A 241 -1.43 19.33 8.29
C PHE A 241 -2.35 19.33 9.51
N MET A 242 -3.43 20.12 9.49
CA MET A 242 -4.32 20.27 10.65
C MET A 242 -5.72 20.74 10.24
N GLN A 243 -6.53 19.84 9.72
CA GLN A 243 -7.91 20.09 9.27
C GLN A 243 -8.85 20.57 10.39
N SER A 244 -8.51 20.31 11.66
CA SER A 244 -9.32 20.69 12.82
C SER A 244 -9.38 22.20 13.08
N LEU A 245 -8.40 22.97 12.59
CA LEU A 245 -8.35 24.42 12.77
C LEU A 245 -9.29 25.13 11.80
N SER A 246 -10.19 25.97 12.31
CA SER A 246 -11.18 26.68 11.49
C SER A 246 -10.59 27.58 10.41
N SER A 247 -9.38 28.12 10.63
CA SER A 247 -8.63 28.95 9.68
C SER A 247 -7.88 28.17 8.60
N VAL A 248 -7.74 26.86 8.75
CA VAL A 248 -7.22 25.99 7.69
C VAL A 248 -8.33 25.84 6.65
N VAL A 249 -8.08 26.32 5.44
CA VAL A 249 -9.05 26.33 4.32
C VAL A 249 -8.38 26.07 2.97
N GLU A 250 -7.08 25.75 2.93
CA GLU A 250 -6.30 25.58 1.71
C GLU A 250 -5.43 24.32 1.77
N PHE A 251 -4.87 23.93 0.63
CA PHE A 251 -3.77 22.97 0.59
C PHE A 251 -2.43 23.71 0.54
N CYS A 252 -1.40 23.10 1.14
CA CYS A 252 -0.04 23.60 1.06
C CYS A 252 0.39 23.86 -0.38
N ASN A 253 0.91 25.05 -0.67
CA ASN A 253 1.35 25.44 -2.00
C ASN A 253 2.82 25.89 -1.96
N ALA A 254 3.42 26.16 -3.12
CA ALA A 254 4.82 26.55 -3.23
C ALA A 254 5.26 27.74 -2.32
N SER A 255 4.35 28.64 -1.95
CA SER A 255 4.67 29.78 -1.06
C SER A 255 4.63 29.44 0.43
N THR A 256 3.80 28.48 0.83
CA THR A 256 3.64 28.05 2.23
C THR A 256 4.39 26.76 2.56
N HIS A 257 4.91 26.07 1.54
CA HIS A 257 5.50 24.75 1.68
C HIS A 257 6.88 24.77 2.31
N ASN A 258 7.06 23.88 3.29
CA ASN A 258 8.31 23.67 3.98
C ASN A 258 8.92 22.31 3.59
N GLN A 259 9.93 22.39 2.72
CA GLN A 259 10.63 21.22 2.18
C GLN A 259 11.54 20.53 3.20
N GLU A 260 11.91 21.21 4.29
CA GLU A 260 12.78 20.60 5.32
C GLU A 260 12.01 19.73 6.32
N ALA A 261 10.68 19.85 6.37
CA ALA A 261 9.86 19.06 7.29
C ALA A 261 9.98 17.56 6.96
N PRO A 262 10.33 16.70 7.93
CA PRO A 262 10.38 15.25 7.73
C PRO A 262 8.97 14.64 7.77
N ASN A 263 8.09 15.07 6.87
CA ASN A 263 6.75 14.54 6.70
C ASN A 263 6.67 13.59 5.49
N LEU A 264 5.61 12.80 5.45
CA LEU A 264 5.44 11.76 4.44
C LEU A 264 5.20 12.36 3.05
N GLN A 265 4.54 13.52 2.96
CA GLN A 265 4.38 14.26 1.70
C GLN A 265 5.73 14.58 1.06
N ASN A 266 6.67 15.16 1.81
CA ASN A 266 8.01 15.47 1.31
C ASN A 266 8.77 14.23 0.88
N GLN A 267 8.71 13.16 1.69
CA GLN A 267 9.40 11.91 1.42
C GLN A 267 8.89 11.21 0.15
N MET A 268 7.57 11.10 0.01
CA MET A 268 6.94 10.30 -1.06
C MET A 268 6.74 11.10 -2.36
N CYS A 269 6.55 12.42 -2.26
CA CYS A 269 6.27 13.30 -3.39
C CYS A 269 7.48 14.11 -3.85
N SER A 270 8.70 13.67 -3.56
CA SER A 270 9.94 14.33 -4.00
C SER A 270 10.00 15.82 -3.62
N LEU A 271 9.64 16.16 -2.38
CA LEU A 271 9.63 17.54 -1.85
C LEU A 271 8.66 18.50 -2.56
N ARG A 272 7.61 17.97 -3.19
CA ARG A 272 6.53 18.75 -3.79
C ARG A 272 5.43 19.03 -2.77
N SER A 273 4.85 20.23 -2.84
CA SER A 273 3.70 20.57 -2.00
C SER A 273 2.46 19.76 -2.36
N ALA A 274 1.54 19.59 -1.40
CA ALA A 274 0.28 18.91 -1.65
C ALA A 274 -0.49 19.52 -2.83
N TRP A 275 -0.55 20.86 -2.93
CA TRP A 275 -1.24 21.54 -4.03
C TRP A 275 -0.59 21.29 -5.39
N ASP A 276 0.75 21.21 -5.47
CA ASP A 276 1.40 20.94 -6.75
C ASP A 276 1.02 19.56 -7.28
N VAL A 277 0.96 18.55 -6.40
CA VAL A 277 0.53 17.19 -6.76
C VAL A 277 -0.94 17.17 -7.19
N ILE A 278 -1.81 17.88 -6.46
CA ILE A 278 -3.24 17.98 -6.77
C ILE A 278 -3.46 18.69 -8.11
N ALA A 279 -2.76 19.80 -8.36
CA ALA A 279 -2.90 20.60 -9.57
C ALA A 279 -2.46 19.87 -10.84
N ASP A 280 -1.48 18.97 -10.73
CA ASP A 280 -1.01 18.13 -11.84
C ASP A 280 -1.95 16.94 -12.15
N SER A 281 -2.89 16.64 -11.25
CA SER A 281 -3.79 15.51 -11.43
C SER A 281 -4.72 15.69 -12.64
N THR A 282 -5.24 14.57 -13.14
CA THR A 282 -6.17 14.56 -14.28
C THR A 282 -7.44 15.38 -14.03
N ASP A 283 -7.83 15.53 -12.76
CA ASP A 283 -9.01 16.29 -12.34
C ASP A 283 -8.81 17.81 -12.56
N PHE A 284 -7.58 18.32 -12.40
CA PHE A 284 -7.27 19.76 -12.52
C PHE A 284 -6.80 20.18 -13.90
N ASN A 285 -6.29 19.24 -14.70
CA ASN A 285 -6.06 19.46 -16.13
C ASN A 285 -7.36 19.73 -16.90
N ARG A 286 -8.51 19.29 -16.38
CA ARG A 286 -9.82 19.38 -17.04
C ARG A 286 -10.84 20.28 -16.33
N SER A 287 -10.55 20.75 -15.11
CA SER A 287 -11.45 21.64 -14.36
C SER A 287 -11.00 23.09 -14.41
N PHE A 288 -11.95 24.02 -14.53
CA PHE A 288 -11.70 25.46 -14.54
C PHE A 288 -12.37 26.13 -13.34
N PRO A 289 -11.76 27.17 -12.74
CA PRO A 289 -12.41 27.90 -11.65
C PRO A 289 -13.76 28.48 -12.08
N LEU A 290 -14.79 28.27 -11.26
CA LEU A 290 -16.11 28.86 -11.46
C LEU A 290 -16.01 30.39 -11.28
N LYS A 291 -16.45 31.13 -12.31
CA LYS A 291 -16.41 32.60 -12.33
C LYS A 291 -17.59 33.19 -11.53
N GLY A 292 -17.36 34.32 -10.88
CA GLY A 292 -18.38 35.02 -10.09
C GLY A 292 -18.50 34.50 -8.65
N SER A 293 -19.57 34.91 -7.96
CA SER A 293 -19.85 34.55 -6.56
C SER A 293 -20.79 33.35 -6.41
N GLU A 294 -21.18 32.70 -7.50
CA GLU A 294 -22.10 31.56 -7.49
C GLU A 294 -21.53 30.37 -6.73
N LEU A 295 -22.34 29.76 -5.87
CA LEU A 295 -21.96 28.58 -5.09
C LEU A 295 -22.36 27.30 -5.83
N PRO A 296 -21.60 26.20 -5.67
CA PRO A 296 -21.99 24.92 -6.23
C PRO A 296 -23.33 24.44 -5.64
N PRO A 297 -24.13 23.69 -6.41
CA PRO A 297 -25.34 23.07 -5.88
C PRO A 297 -24.99 22.04 -4.78
N PRO A 298 -25.89 21.83 -3.79
CA PRO A 298 -25.68 20.78 -2.81
C PRO A 298 -25.69 19.39 -3.47
N PRO A 299 -24.96 18.42 -2.91
CA PRO A 299 -24.93 17.06 -3.44
C PRO A 299 -26.32 16.41 -3.39
N THR A 300 -26.59 15.57 -4.39
CA THR A 300 -27.77 14.70 -4.45
C THR A 300 -27.41 13.31 -3.90
N PHE A 301 -28.39 12.68 -3.25
CA PHE A 301 -28.19 11.39 -2.58
C PHE A 301 -29.19 10.36 -3.09
N THR A 302 -28.67 9.22 -3.53
CA THR A 302 -29.48 8.03 -3.84
C THR A 302 -29.25 6.98 -2.78
N LEU A 303 -30.32 6.49 -2.16
CA LEU A 303 -30.27 5.42 -1.16
C LEU A 303 -30.57 4.09 -1.84
N LEU A 304 -29.62 3.16 -1.74
CA LEU A 304 -29.69 1.82 -2.34
C LEU A 304 -29.71 0.80 -1.20
N GLN A 305 -30.53 -0.25 -1.29
CA GLN A 305 -30.49 -1.33 -0.31
C GLN A 305 -29.88 -2.59 -0.93
N ALA A 306 -28.87 -3.15 -0.24
CA ALA A 306 -28.25 -4.41 -0.60
C ALA A 306 -29.33 -5.51 -0.61
N SER A 307 -29.36 -6.32 -1.66
CA SER A 307 -30.28 -7.45 -1.81
C SER A 307 -29.55 -8.79 -1.72
N ASP A 308 -30.32 -9.87 -1.59
CA ASP A 308 -29.80 -11.23 -1.62
C ASP A 308 -28.90 -11.45 -2.84
N LYS A 309 -27.74 -12.09 -2.62
CA LYS A 309 -26.77 -12.37 -3.67
C LYS A 309 -27.33 -13.43 -4.61
N VAL A 310 -27.33 -13.13 -5.91
CA VAL A 310 -27.67 -14.07 -6.97
C VAL A 310 -26.39 -14.48 -7.68
N VAL A 311 -26.05 -15.77 -7.61
CA VAL A 311 -24.83 -16.33 -8.20
C VAL A 311 -25.18 -17.35 -9.27
N CYS A 312 -24.51 -17.31 -10.42
CA CYS A 312 -24.61 -18.33 -11.45
C CYS A 312 -23.23 -18.91 -11.79
N LEU A 313 -23.07 -20.22 -11.62
CA LEU A 313 -21.88 -20.94 -12.07
C LEU A 313 -22.02 -21.30 -13.54
N VAL A 314 -21.08 -20.87 -14.38
CA VAL A 314 -21.01 -21.18 -15.81
C VAL A 314 -19.76 -22.02 -16.06
N LEU A 315 -19.94 -23.32 -16.28
CA LEU A 315 -18.90 -24.34 -16.18
C LEU A 315 -18.57 -24.94 -17.55
N ASP A 316 -17.33 -24.82 -17.99
CA ASP A 316 -16.81 -25.44 -19.21
C ASP A 316 -16.76 -26.96 -19.06
N VAL A 317 -17.35 -27.67 -20.01
CA VAL A 317 -17.34 -29.14 -20.10
C VAL A 317 -16.76 -29.62 -21.43
N SER A 318 -16.03 -28.78 -22.14
CA SER A 318 -15.45 -29.10 -23.44
C SER A 318 -14.42 -30.22 -23.40
N SER A 319 -14.05 -30.72 -24.58
CA SER A 319 -13.02 -31.76 -24.73
C SER A 319 -11.66 -31.36 -24.12
N LYS A 320 -11.29 -30.07 -24.14
CA LYS A 320 -10.08 -29.55 -23.48
C LYS A 320 -10.08 -29.75 -21.96
N MET A 321 -11.25 -29.88 -21.34
CA MET A 321 -11.39 -30.15 -19.90
C MET A 321 -11.01 -31.59 -19.52
N ALA A 322 -10.80 -32.47 -20.51
CA ALA A 322 -10.31 -33.83 -20.30
C ALA A 322 -8.80 -33.89 -20.01
N GLU A 323 -8.06 -32.86 -20.40
CA GLU A 323 -6.62 -32.75 -20.19
C GLU A 323 -6.30 -32.29 -18.77
N ALA A 324 -5.14 -32.69 -18.26
CA ALA A 324 -4.56 -32.20 -17.00
C ALA A 324 -5.52 -32.19 -15.80
N ASP A 325 -6.45 -33.17 -15.75
CA ASP A 325 -7.51 -33.27 -14.74
C ASP A 325 -8.35 -31.99 -14.55
N ARG A 326 -8.46 -31.12 -15.57
CA ARG A 326 -9.16 -29.83 -15.48
C ARG A 326 -10.61 -29.98 -15.01
N LEU A 327 -11.36 -30.94 -15.56
CA LEU A 327 -12.75 -31.18 -15.13
C LEU A 327 -12.82 -31.59 -13.66
N LEU A 328 -11.90 -32.44 -13.19
CA LEU A 328 -11.85 -32.84 -11.78
C LEU A 328 -11.54 -31.64 -10.88
N ARG A 329 -10.58 -30.79 -11.26
CA ARG A 329 -10.26 -29.54 -10.54
C ARG A 329 -11.48 -28.63 -10.43
N LEU A 330 -12.20 -28.45 -11.53
CA LEU A 330 -13.44 -27.68 -11.59
C LEU A 330 -14.48 -28.27 -10.64
N GLN A 331 -14.71 -29.58 -10.67
CA GLN A 331 -15.66 -30.27 -9.80
C GLN A 331 -15.33 -30.10 -8.32
N GLN A 332 -14.07 -30.32 -7.95
CA GLN A 332 -13.58 -30.18 -6.57
C GLN A 332 -13.75 -28.74 -6.07
N ALA A 333 -13.40 -27.75 -6.91
CA ALA A 333 -13.56 -26.34 -6.57
C ALA A 333 -15.03 -25.93 -6.45
N ALA A 334 -15.89 -26.37 -7.38
CA ALA A 334 -17.31 -26.07 -7.37
C ALA A 334 -18.03 -26.72 -6.18
N GLU A 335 -17.69 -27.98 -5.82
CA GLU A 335 -18.20 -28.63 -4.63
C GLU A 335 -17.82 -27.84 -3.37
N PHE A 336 -16.55 -27.47 -3.23
CA PHE A 336 -16.09 -26.67 -2.09
C PHE A 336 -16.79 -25.30 -2.03
N TYR A 337 -16.92 -24.61 -3.16
CA TYR A 337 -17.59 -23.32 -3.24
C TYR A 337 -19.06 -23.41 -2.80
N LEU A 338 -19.82 -24.37 -3.34
CA LEU A 338 -21.23 -24.58 -3.00
C LEU A 338 -21.43 -25.03 -1.56
N MET A 339 -20.53 -25.86 -1.03
CA MET A 339 -20.67 -26.39 0.33
C MET A 339 -20.21 -25.41 1.40
N GLN A 340 -19.24 -24.53 1.12
CA GLN A 340 -18.53 -23.75 2.15
C GLN A 340 -18.55 -22.24 1.95
N VAL A 341 -18.52 -21.77 0.70
CA VAL A 341 -18.28 -20.36 0.40
C VAL A 341 -19.59 -19.58 0.25
N VAL A 342 -20.56 -20.14 -0.48
CA VAL A 342 -21.84 -19.45 -0.70
C VAL A 342 -22.58 -19.24 0.61
N GLU A 343 -23.06 -18.03 0.86
CA GLU A 343 -23.79 -17.67 2.09
C GLU A 343 -25.21 -18.26 2.11
N ILE A 344 -25.76 -18.50 3.30
CA ILE A 344 -27.18 -18.86 3.47
C ILE A 344 -28.03 -17.68 2.97
N HIS A 345 -29.22 -17.98 2.44
CA HIS A 345 -30.15 -17.07 1.76
C HIS A 345 -29.72 -16.57 0.37
N SER A 346 -28.53 -16.94 -0.11
CA SER A 346 -28.11 -16.68 -1.49
C SER A 346 -28.85 -17.58 -2.49
N PHE A 347 -29.08 -17.07 -3.70
CA PHE A 347 -29.64 -17.84 -4.81
C PHE A 347 -28.54 -18.33 -5.74
N VAL A 348 -28.54 -19.61 -6.09
CA VAL A 348 -27.53 -20.21 -6.96
C VAL A 348 -28.15 -20.90 -8.17
N GLY A 349 -27.63 -20.58 -9.35
CA GLY A 349 -27.89 -21.27 -10.61
C GLY A 349 -26.65 -21.97 -11.15
N ILE A 350 -26.81 -23.03 -11.94
CA ILE A 350 -25.70 -23.78 -12.54
C ILE A 350 -25.98 -23.99 -14.03
N VAL A 351 -25.01 -23.61 -14.85
CA VAL A 351 -24.99 -23.75 -16.30
C VAL A 351 -23.69 -24.47 -16.69
N SER A 352 -23.78 -25.37 -17.65
CA SER A 352 -22.61 -25.96 -18.29
C SER A 352 -22.56 -25.55 -19.76
N PHE A 353 -21.37 -25.52 -20.35
CA PHE A 353 -21.23 -25.23 -21.78
C PHE A 353 -20.09 -25.98 -22.46
N ASP A 354 -20.31 -26.26 -23.74
CA ASP A 354 -19.33 -26.69 -24.75
C ASP A 354 -19.52 -25.79 -25.99
N GLY A 355 -19.89 -26.32 -27.16
CA GLY A 355 -20.40 -25.52 -28.27
C GLY A 355 -21.76 -24.88 -27.97
N LYS A 356 -22.53 -25.45 -27.04
CA LYS A 356 -23.86 -24.99 -26.61
C LYS A 356 -23.93 -24.83 -25.09
N GLY A 357 -24.82 -23.97 -24.62
CA GLY A 357 -25.10 -23.79 -23.19
C GLY A 357 -26.28 -24.63 -22.73
N GLU A 358 -26.16 -25.25 -21.56
CA GLU A 358 -27.20 -26.07 -20.92
C GLU A 358 -27.41 -25.63 -19.46
N ILE A 359 -28.68 -25.47 -19.06
CA ILE A 359 -29.03 -25.15 -17.68
C ILE A 359 -29.12 -26.43 -16.86
N ARG A 360 -28.23 -26.59 -15.89
CA ARG A 360 -28.16 -27.75 -14.99
C ARG A 360 -28.99 -27.56 -13.72
N ALA A 361 -29.07 -26.32 -13.23
CA ALA A 361 -29.92 -25.92 -12.11
C ALA A 361 -30.48 -24.51 -12.34
N GLN A 362 -31.79 -24.36 -12.12
CA GLN A 362 -32.41 -23.05 -11.98
C GLN A 362 -31.98 -22.42 -10.64
N LEU A 363 -32.28 -21.13 -10.45
CA LEU A 363 -31.97 -20.44 -9.19
C LEU A 363 -32.65 -21.11 -8.00
N GLN A 364 -31.84 -21.66 -7.11
CA GLN A 364 -32.24 -22.29 -5.86
C GLN A 364 -31.70 -21.46 -4.69
N GLN A 365 -32.55 -21.11 -3.74
CA GLN A 365 -32.10 -20.47 -2.50
C GLN A 365 -31.44 -21.48 -1.57
N ILE A 366 -30.30 -21.13 -0.99
CA ILE A 366 -29.61 -21.98 -0.01
C ILE A 366 -30.09 -21.64 1.39
N ASN A 367 -30.92 -22.49 1.99
CA ASN A 367 -31.37 -22.33 3.37
C ASN A 367 -30.80 -23.40 4.31
N SER A 368 -30.29 -24.50 3.77
CA SER A 368 -29.81 -25.67 4.52
C SER A 368 -28.64 -26.39 3.83
N ASP A 369 -27.97 -27.28 4.57
CA ASP A 369 -26.95 -28.17 4.01
C ASP A 369 -27.50 -29.14 2.95
N ASP A 370 -28.80 -29.45 2.99
CA ASP A 370 -29.42 -30.32 2.00
C ASP A 370 -29.66 -29.60 0.68
N ASP A 371 -29.96 -28.29 0.70
CA ASP A 371 -29.99 -27.45 -0.50
C ASP A 371 -28.61 -27.42 -1.19
N ARG A 372 -27.53 -27.35 -0.40
CA ARG A 372 -26.15 -27.38 -0.92
C ARG A 372 -25.85 -28.72 -1.60
N LYS A 373 -26.18 -29.84 -0.95
CA LYS A 373 -26.01 -31.19 -1.54
C LYS A 373 -26.80 -31.35 -2.83
N LEU A 374 -28.02 -30.81 -2.89
CA LEU A 374 -28.83 -30.83 -4.10
C LEU A 374 -28.13 -30.10 -5.25
N LEU A 375 -27.59 -28.90 -5.02
CA LEU A 375 -26.83 -28.16 -6.03
C LEU A 375 -25.55 -28.90 -6.46
N VAL A 376 -24.82 -29.48 -5.50
CA VAL A 376 -23.63 -30.31 -5.77
C VAL A 376 -23.95 -31.51 -6.66
N SER A 377 -25.13 -32.13 -6.50
CA SER A 377 -25.58 -33.24 -7.36
C SER A 377 -25.86 -32.83 -8.82
N ARG A 378 -25.98 -31.53 -9.10
CA ARG A 378 -26.22 -30.97 -10.43
C ARG A 378 -24.94 -30.58 -11.17
N LEU A 379 -23.78 -30.69 -10.54
CA LEU A 379 -22.50 -30.39 -11.18
C LEU A 379 -22.22 -31.35 -12.35
N PRO A 380 -21.55 -30.88 -13.42
CA PRO A 380 -21.23 -31.71 -14.56
C PRO A 380 -20.24 -32.82 -14.18
N THR A 381 -20.53 -34.06 -14.58
CA THR A 381 -19.73 -35.25 -14.25
C THR A 381 -18.83 -35.73 -15.40
N THR A 382 -19.12 -35.33 -16.64
CA THR A 382 -18.44 -35.80 -17.85
C THR A 382 -18.09 -34.64 -18.76
N VAL A 383 -17.02 -34.81 -19.55
CA VAL A 383 -16.69 -33.93 -20.67
C VAL A 383 -17.55 -34.24 -21.89
N SER A 384 -17.79 -33.22 -22.71
CA SER A 384 -18.41 -33.34 -24.02
C SER A 384 -17.41 -33.85 -25.05
N ALA A 385 -17.92 -34.59 -26.03
CA ALA A 385 -17.14 -35.04 -27.19
C ALA A 385 -17.07 -33.96 -28.30
N GLU A 386 -17.78 -32.84 -28.15
CA GLU A 386 -17.76 -31.76 -29.14
C GLU A 386 -16.40 -31.03 -29.12
N ALA A 387 -15.91 -30.68 -30.32
CA ALA A 387 -14.62 -30.01 -30.51
C ALA A 387 -14.71 -28.48 -30.37
N GLU A 388 -15.90 -27.90 -30.58
CA GLU A 388 -16.11 -26.46 -30.50
C GLU A 388 -16.48 -26.02 -29.08
N THR A 389 -15.90 -24.90 -28.65
CA THR A 389 -16.19 -24.23 -27.38
C THR A 389 -16.77 -22.86 -27.64
N SER A 390 -17.91 -22.55 -27.02
CA SER A 390 -18.55 -21.24 -27.08
C SER A 390 -18.87 -20.74 -25.67
N ILE A 391 -17.98 -19.89 -25.15
CA ILE A 391 -18.17 -19.19 -23.88
C ILE A 391 -19.44 -18.34 -23.95
N CYS A 392 -19.69 -17.72 -25.10
CA CYS A 392 -20.88 -16.90 -25.33
C CYS A 392 -22.19 -17.70 -25.20
N SER A 393 -22.22 -18.97 -25.64
CA SER A 393 -23.38 -19.85 -25.44
C SER A 393 -23.65 -20.10 -23.95
N GLY A 394 -22.58 -20.33 -23.18
CA GLY A 394 -22.67 -20.51 -21.73
C GLY A 394 -23.15 -19.25 -21.00
N LEU A 395 -22.53 -18.10 -21.28
CA LEU A 395 -22.91 -16.82 -20.68
C LEU A 395 -24.36 -16.44 -20.97
N LYS A 396 -24.82 -16.66 -22.22
CA LYS A 396 -26.23 -16.41 -22.60
C LYS A 396 -27.20 -17.22 -21.74
N LYS A 397 -26.90 -18.50 -21.48
CA LYS A 397 -27.70 -19.33 -20.58
C LYS A 397 -27.58 -18.93 -19.12
N GLY A 398 -26.40 -18.46 -18.70
CA GLY A 398 -26.21 -17.86 -17.37
C GLY A 398 -27.16 -16.67 -17.15
N PHE A 399 -27.20 -15.74 -18.10
CA PHE A 399 -28.12 -14.60 -18.05
C PHE A 399 -29.59 -15.03 -18.06
N GLU A 400 -29.97 -16.01 -18.88
CA GLU A 400 -31.34 -16.57 -18.89
C GLU A 400 -31.76 -17.13 -17.51
N VAL A 401 -30.85 -17.79 -16.78
CA VAL A 401 -31.11 -18.31 -15.44
C VAL A 401 -31.31 -17.17 -14.44
N VAL A 402 -30.45 -16.17 -14.51
CA VAL A 402 -30.45 -15.03 -13.60
C VAL A 402 -31.69 -14.14 -13.79
N GLU A 403 -32.12 -13.93 -15.04
CA GLU A 403 -33.27 -13.09 -15.39
C GLU A 403 -34.60 -13.57 -14.78
N LYS A 404 -34.74 -14.87 -14.49
CA LYS A 404 -36.01 -15.45 -14.05
C LYS A 404 -36.51 -15.00 -12.68
N LEU A 405 -35.64 -14.55 -11.77
CA LEU A 405 -36.06 -14.22 -10.40
C LEU A 405 -36.63 -12.81 -10.27
N ASN A 406 -36.09 -11.85 -11.03
CA ASN A 406 -36.40 -10.42 -10.88
C ASN A 406 -36.74 -9.69 -12.19
N GLY A 407 -36.75 -10.39 -13.34
CA GLY A 407 -36.97 -9.77 -14.66
C GLY A 407 -35.84 -8.83 -15.11
N LYS A 408 -34.73 -8.78 -14.36
CA LYS A 408 -33.52 -8.01 -14.65
C LYS A 408 -32.29 -8.77 -14.13
N VAL A 409 -31.15 -8.63 -14.82
CA VAL A 409 -29.87 -9.33 -14.54
C VAL A 409 -28.91 -8.55 -13.63
N TYR A 410 -29.30 -7.33 -13.25
CA TYR A 410 -28.49 -6.40 -12.45
C TYR A 410 -28.19 -6.95 -11.05
N GLY A 411 -26.98 -6.69 -10.55
CA GLY A 411 -26.52 -7.08 -9.22
C GLY A 411 -26.12 -8.55 -9.08
N SER A 412 -26.22 -9.32 -10.16
CA SER A 412 -25.93 -10.76 -10.14
C SER A 412 -24.47 -11.05 -10.47
N VAL A 413 -23.93 -12.11 -9.86
CA VAL A 413 -22.56 -12.56 -10.04
C VAL A 413 -22.54 -13.82 -10.89
N ILE A 414 -21.80 -13.79 -11.99
CA ILE A 414 -21.55 -14.97 -12.82
C ILE A 414 -20.10 -15.39 -12.63
N ILE A 415 -19.89 -16.67 -12.30
CA ILE A 415 -18.55 -17.26 -12.19
C ILE A 415 -18.36 -18.19 -13.38
N LEU A 416 -17.61 -17.73 -14.36
CA LEU A 416 -17.21 -18.47 -15.56
C LEU A 416 -15.93 -19.25 -15.26
N VAL A 417 -15.96 -20.57 -15.39
CA VAL A 417 -14.77 -21.42 -15.29
C VAL A 417 -14.52 -22.07 -16.64
N THR A 418 -13.34 -21.84 -17.24
CA THR A 418 -13.02 -22.30 -18.59
C THR A 418 -11.58 -22.79 -18.74
N SER A 419 -11.36 -23.68 -19.71
CA SER A 419 -10.02 -24.06 -20.18
C SER A 419 -9.34 -23.00 -21.05
N GLY A 420 -10.07 -21.96 -21.49
CA GLY A 420 -9.55 -20.89 -22.35
C GLY A 420 -9.55 -21.23 -23.86
N GLY A 421 -9.13 -20.25 -24.66
CA GLY A 421 -8.95 -20.43 -26.11
C GLY A 421 -10.22 -20.40 -26.96
N ASP A 422 -11.23 -19.62 -26.57
CA ASP A 422 -12.37 -19.26 -27.43
C ASP A 422 -12.05 -17.94 -28.17
N GLU A 423 -11.74 -18.04 -29.47
CA GLU A 423 -11.44 -16.89 -30.33
C GLU A 423 -12.65 -15.97 -30.57
N HIS A 424 -13.87 -16.44 -30.26
CA HIS A 424 -15.13 -15.75 -30.52
C HIS A 424 -15.75 -15.10 -29.28
N ILE A 425 -15.04 -15.08 -28.15
CA ILE A 425 -15.52 -14.47 -26.90
C ILE A 425 -15.94 -12.99 -27.08
N GLY A 426 -15.30 -12.29 -28.03
CA GLY A 426 -15.63 -10.91 -28.38
C GLY A 426 -17.09 -10.70 -28.80
N ASN A 427 -17.75 -11.74 -29.33
CA ASN A 427 -19.11 -11.66 -29.87
C ASN A 427 -20.18 -11.41 -28.81
N CYS A 428 -19.94 -11.77 -27.54
CA CYS A 428 -20.88 -11.56 -26.45
C CYS A 428 -20.47 -10.46 -25.48
N LEU A 429 -19.35 -9.76 -25.71
CA LEU A 429 -18.88 -8.68 -24.83
C LEU A 429 -19.95 -7.60 -24.65
N LEU A 430 -20.61 -7.15 -25.73
CA LEU A 430 -21.69 -6.16 -25.64
C LEU A 430 -22.85 -6.66 -24.78
N THR A 431 -23.23 -7.94 -24.91
CA THR A 431 -24.28 -8.54 -24.09
C THR A 431 -23.88 -8.56 -22.61
N VAL A 432 -22.64 -8.94 -22.31
CA VAL A 432 -22.08 -8.92 -20.95
C VAL A 432 -22.06 -7.50 -20.37
N PHE A 433 -21.60 -6.51 -21.14
CA PHE A 433 -21.59 -5.12 -20.71
C PHE A 433 -23.00 -4.56 -20.48
N SER A 434 -23.97 -4.96 -21.30
CA SER A 434 -25.36 -4.50 -21.20
C SER A 434 -26.17 -5.21 -20.12
N SER A 435 -25.75 -6.39 -19.62
CA SER A 435 -26.52 -7.15 -18.63
C SER A 435 -26.45 -6.53 -17.24
N GLY A 436 -25.38 -5.77 -16.97
CA GLY A 436 -25.06 -5.20 -15.67
C GLY A 436 -24.78 -6.22 -14.56
N SER A 437 -24.52 -7.48 -14.94
CA SER A 437 -24.00 -8.51 -14.04
C SER A 437 -22.48 -8.39 -13.91
N THR A 438 -21.92 -8.78 -12.77
CA THR A 438 -20.46 -8.94 -12.62
C THR A 438 -20.06 -10.34 -13.07
N VAL A 439 -19.17 -10.46 -14.05
CA VAL A 439 -18.66 -11.75 -14.54
C VAL A 439 -17.22 -11.94 -14.07
N HIS A 440 -16.98 -12.92 -13.19
CA HIS A 440 -15.65 -13.38 -12.82
C HIS A 440 -15.26 -14.55 -13.70
N SER A 441 -14.07 -14.50 -14.32
CA SER A 441 -13.55 -15.59 -15.14
C SER A 441 -12.37 -16.29 -14.48
N ILE A 442 -12.38 -17.61 -14.50
CA ILE A 442 -11.33 -18.49 -13.97
C ILE A 442 -10.85 -19.37 -15.13
N ALA A 443 -9.61 -19.15 -15.56
CA ALA A 443 -8.97 -19.96 -16.60
C ALA A 443 -8.17 -21.11 -15.96
N LEU A 444 -8.36 -22.33 -16.43
CA LEU A 444 -7.66 -23.53 -15.94
C LEU A 444 -6.48 -23.90 -16.85
N GLY A 445 -5.28 -23.50 -16.42
CA GLY A 445 -4.02 -23.80 -17.10
C GLY A 445 -3.68 -25.29 -17.20
N SER A 446 -2.69 -25.60 -18.06
CA SER A 446 -2.24 -26.96 -18.39
C SER A 446 -1.29 -27.58 -17.35
N SER A 447 -0.61 -26.77 -16.53
CA SER A 447 0.26 -27.23 -15.45
C SER A 447 -0.53 -27.44 -14.16
N ALA A 448 -0.56 -28.69 -13.69
CA ALA A 448 -1.26 -29.13 -12.48
C ALA A 448 -0.33 -29.31 -11.27
N LEU A 449 0.98 -29.10 -11.44
CA LEU A 449 1.98 -29.74 -10.58
C LEU A 449 2.10 -29.12 -9.18
N GLU A 450 1.75 -27.85 -8.99
CA GLU A 450 1.79 -27.20 -7.66
C GLU A 450 0.40 -26.87 -7.11
N SER A 451 -0.58 -26.60 -7.99
CA SER A 451 -1.94 -26.20 -7.57
C SER A 451 -2.76 -27.36 -6.96
N MET A 452 -2.41 -28.62 -7.25
CA MET A 452 -3.21 -29.82 -6.91
C MET A 452 -2.72 -30.59 -5.67
N GLY A 453 -1.71 -30.09 -4.97
CA GLY A 453 -1.14 -30.73 -3.78
C GLY A 453 0.17 -31.45 -4.06
N GLU A 454 0.76 -32.05 -3.02
CA GLU A 454 2.06 -32.69 -3.15
C GLU A 454 1.93 -34.06 -3.85
N ASN A 455 2.82 -34.34 -4.80
CA ASN A 455 2.86 -35.61 -5.52
C ASN A 455 3.46 -36.72 -4.64
N VAL A 456 2.63 -37.64 -4.15
CA VAL A 456 3.04 -38.69 -3.21
C VAL A 456 3.22 -40.01 -3.94
N ARG A 457 4.40 -40.63 -3.78
CA ARG A 457 4.71 -41.96 -4.35
C ARG A 457 3.78 -43.05 -3.80
N PRO A 458 3.61 -44.18 -4.52
CA PRO A 458 2.87 -45.33 -4.01
C PRO A 458 3.34 -45.75 -2.62
N TYR A 459 2.42 -46.00 -1.71
CA TYR A 459 2.69 -46.45 -0.33
C TYR A 459 3.57 -45.51 0.51
N HIS A 460 3.67 -44.25 0.10
CA HIS A 460 4.32 -43.21 0.90
C HIS A 460 3.27 -42.32 1.56
N GLN A 461 3.68 -41.67 2.64
CA GLN A 461 2.85 -40.76 3.39
C GLN A 461 3.26 -39.29 3.16
N LEU A 462 2.26 -38.43 3.02
CA LEU A 462 2.39 -36.99 3.16
C LEU A 462 2.03 -36.62 4.58
N LYS A 463 2.92 -35.93 5.29
CA LYS A 463 2.68 -35.46 6.65
C LYS A 463 3.01 -33.99 6.76
N ASN A 464 2.02 -33.19 7.13
CA ASN A 464 2.13 -31.75 7.24
C ASN A 464 1.31 -31.23 8.43
N THR A 465 1.58 -29.98 8.81
CA THR A 465 0.97 -29.34 9.98
C THR A 465 0.27 -28.05 9.57
N VAL A 466 -0.94 -27.84 10.09
CA VAL A 466 -1.70 -26.59 9.95
C VAL A 466 -1.76 -25.93 11.33
N THR A 467 -1.40 -24.65 11.41
CA THR A 467 -1.46 -23.89 12.65
C THR A 467 -2.75 -23.09 12.71
N MET A 468 -3.50 -23.24 13.78
CA MET A 468 -4.73 -22.51 14.06
C MET A 468 -4.50 -21.55 15.22
N ASP A 469 -4.73 -20.26 14.99
CA ASP A 469 -4.62 -19.24 16.04
C ASP A 469 -5.91 -19.17 16.90
N ASN A 470 -5.85 -18.38 17.98
CA ASN A 470 -6.96 -18.19 18.91
C ASN A 470 -8.15 -17.42 18.33
N SER A 471 -7.94 -16.68 17.24
CA SER A 471 -8.97 -15.89 16.54
C SER A 471 -9.79 -16.71 15.54
N MET A 472 -9.44 -17.97 15.30
CA MET A 472 -10.18 -18.89 14.44
C MET A 472 -10.70 -20.10 15.21
N GLY A 473 -11.73 -20.75 14.67
CA GLY A 473 -12.11 -22.07 15.14
C GLY A 473 -13.55 -22.47 14.86
N ASN A 474 -14.45 -21.52 14.61
CA ASN A 474 -15.84 -21.85 14.29
C ASN A 474 -15.95 -22.38 12.85
N ASP A 475 -16.89 -23.30 12.62
CA ASP A 475 -17.14 -23.95 11.32
C ASP A 475 -15.87 -24.49 10.65
N THR A 476 -14.95 -25.03 11.45
CA THR A 476 -13.65 -25.50 10.95
C THR A 476 -13.80 -26.80 10.18
N ILE A 477 -13.30 -26.82 8.95
CA ILE A 477 -13.44 -27.92 8.02
C ILE A 477 -12.09 -28.28 7.41
N PHE A 478 -11.80 -29.57 7.44
CA PHE A 478 -10.69 -30.18 6.70
C PHE A 478 -11.24 -30.85 5.45
N LEU A 479 -10.76 -30.41 4.29
CA LEU A 479 -11.07 -30.98 2.98
C LEU A 479 -9.82 -31.65 2.42
N VAL A 480 -9.89 -32.95 2.20
CA VAL A 480 -8.85 -33.74 1.53
C VAL A 480 -9.28 -33.99 0.10
N MET A 481 -8.38 -33.77 -0.85
CA MET A 481 -8.60 -33.98 -2.29
C MET A 481 -7.51 -34.89 -2.85
N TRP A 482 -7.86 -35.75 -3.81
CA TRP A 482 -6.93 -36.66 -4.46
C TRP A 482 -7.25 -36.87 -5.94
N GLN A 483 -6.32 -37.51 -6.67
CA GLN A 483 -6.44 -37.72 -8.12
C GLN A 483 -6.76 -39.15 -8.52
N THR A 484 -6.38 -40.18 -7.76
CA THR A 484 -6.63 -41.56 -8.23
C THR A 484 -8.06 -42.02 -7.96
N SER A 485 -8.44 -43.19 -8.48
CA SER A 485 -9.77 -43.77 -8.27
C SER A 485 -10.06 -44.14 -6.81
N GLY A 486 -9.02 -44.35 -5.99
CA GLY A 486 -9.13 -44.73 -4.59
C GLY A 486 -8.76 -43.58 -3.64
N PRO A 487 -9.49 -43.41 -2.51
CA PRO A 487 -9.12 -42.42 -1.50
C PRO A 487 -7.83 -42.81 -0.76
N PRO A 488 -7.01 -41.82 -0.35
CA PRO A 488 -5.90 -42.07 0.57
C PRO A 488 -6.41 -42.49 1.95
N GLU A 489 -5.53 -43.09 2.76
CA GLU A 489 -5.81 -43.21 4.19
C GLU A 489 -5.58 -41.85 4.86
N ILE A 490 -6.54 -41.40 5.66
CA ILE A 490 -6.53 -40.06 6.26
C ILE A 490 -6.42 -40.20 7.78
N VAL A 491 -5.42 -39.52 8.34
CA VAL A 491 -5.27 -39.35 9.78
C VAL A 491 -5.11 -37.87 10.09
N LEU A 492 -5.94 -37.34 10.97
CA LEU A 492 -5.82 -35.98 11.50
C LEU A 492 -5.68 -36.03 13.02
N LEU A 493 -4.72 -35.30 13.56
CA LEU A 493 -4.47 -35.14 14.99
C LEU A 493 -4.72 -33.69 15.37
N ASP A 494 -5.58 -33.49 16.37
CA ASP A 494 -5.79 -32.17 16.95
C ASP A 494 -4.67 -31.79 17.94
N PRO A 495 -4.58 -30.52 18.37
CA PRO A 495 -3.56 -30.07 19.32
C PRO A 495 -3.58 -30.75 20.69
N THR A 496 -4.69 -31.43 21.04
CA THR A 496 -4.86 -32.17 22.30
C THR A 496 -4.50 -33.65 22.17
N GLY A 497 -4.18 -34.12 20.95
CA GLY A 497 -3.86 -35.51 20.64
C GLY A 497 -5.07 -36.36 20.24
N ARG A 498 -6.26 -35.77 20.06
CA ARG A 498 -7.42 -36.49 19.54
C ARG A 498 -7.19 -36.86 18.08
N LYS A 499 -7.38 -38.14 17.78
CA LYS A 499 -7.22 -38.69 16.43
C LYS A 499 -8.56 -38.81 15.70
N TYR A 500 -8.63 -38.27 14.50
CA TYR A 500 -9.67 -38.49 13.52
C TYR A 500 -9.08 -39.35 12.39
N SER A 501 -9.81 -40.39 11.98
CA SER A 501 -9.39 -41.31 10.92
C SER A 501 -10.34 -41.20 9.72
N THR A 502 -10.04 -41.88 8.62
CA THR A 502 -10.85 -41.85 7.38
C THR A 502 -12.35 -42.03 7.60
N ILE A 503 -12.76 -42.85 8.57
CA ILE A 503 -14.18 -43.09 8.91
C ILE A 503 -14.93 -41.87 9.42
N ASN A 504 -14.21 -40.85 9.91
CA ASN A 504 -14.82 -39.60 10.39
C ASN A 504 -15.10 -38.62 9.24
N PHE A 505 -14.53 -38.87 8.05
CA PHE A 505 -14.70 -38.00 6.88
C PHE A 505 -15.88 -38.47 6.02
N ILE A 506 -16.69 -37.51 5.58
CA ILE A 506 -17.70 -37.73 4.55
C ILE A 506 -16.97 -37.73 3.20
N THR A 507 -16.95 -38.89 2.53
CA THR A 507 -16.19 -39.10 1.30
C THR A 507 -17.10 -39.00 0.08
N ASN A 508 -16.79 -38.12 -0.86
CA ASN A 508 -17.37 -38.06 -2.18
C ASN A 508 -16.42 -38.71 -3.20
N ARG A 509 -16.73 -39.94 -3.61
CA ARG A 509 -15.88 -40.69 -4.57
C ARG A 509 -15.93 -40.13 -5.99
N THR A 510 -17.02 -39.45 -6.36
CA THR A 510 -17.18 -38.87 -7.69
C THR A 510 -16.23 -37.70 -7.89
N PHE A 511 -16.16 -36.79 -6.91
CA PHE A 511 -15.30 -35.60 -6.96
C PHE A 511 -13.94 -35.82 -6.29
N ARG A 512 -13.69 -37.03 -5.79
CA ARG A 512 -12.42 -37.41 -5.14
C ARG A 512 -12.08 -36.47 -3.97
N THR A 513 -13.07 -36.23 -3.12
CA THR A 513 -12.97 -35.36 -1.94
C THR A 513 -13.41 -36.07 -0.66
N ALA A 514 -12.85 -35.67 0.47
CA ALA A 514 -13.25 -36.14 1.80
C ALA A 514 -13.30 -34.95 2.76
N ARG A 515 -14.43 -34.75 3.42
CA ARG A 515 -14.71 -33.59 4.29
C ARG A 515 -14.90 -34.02 5.73
N LEU A 516 -14.25 -33.32 6.66
CA LEU A 516 -14.51 -33.43 8.10
C LEU A 516 -14.87 -32.04 8.66
N LEU A 517 -16.03 -31.93 9.29
CA LEU A 517 -16.43 -30.78 10.10
C LEU A 517 -16.02 -31.01 11.55
N ILE A 518 -15.27 -30.08 12.14
CA ILE A 518 -14.92 -30.12 13.56
C ILE A 518 -16.10 -29.62 14.38
N PRO A 519 -16.59 -30.39 15.37
CA PRO A 519 -17.72 -29.97 16.18
C PRO A 519 -17.31 -28.82 17.13
N GLY A 520 -18.11 -27.76 17.16
CA GLY A 520 -17.88 -26.57 17.98
C GLY A 520 -16.68 -25.75 17.50
N THR A 521 -16.07 -24.99 18.43
CA THR A 521 -14.88 -24.19 18.13
C THR A 521 -13.62 -25.06 18.18
N ALA A 522 -12.93 -25.18 17.05
CA ALA A 522 -11.66 -25.88 16.94
C ALA A 522 -10.60 -25.29 17.88
N LYS A 523 -9.77 -26.16 18.45
CA LYS A 523 -8.74 -25.74 19.41
C LYS A 523 -7.58 -25.04 18.70
N PRO A 524 -7.05 -23.92 19.25
CA PRO A 524 -5.85 -23.28 18.74
C PRO A 524 -4.62 -24.19 18.96
N GLY A 525 -3.67 -24.13 18.03
CA GLY A 525 -2.43 -24.89 18.05
C GLY A 525 -2.16 -25.61 16.73
N HIS A 526 -1.23 -26.57 16.78
CA HIS A 526 -0.80 -27.34 15.63
C HIS A 526 -1.68 -28.56 15.39
N TRP A 527 -2.39 -28.56 14.25
CA TRP A 527 -3.13 -29.71 13.73
C TRP A 527 -2.24 -30.46 12.76
N THR A 528 -1.96 -31.74 13.02
CA THR A 528 -1.10 -32.55 12.14
C THR A 528 -1.96 -33.49 11.33
N TYR A 529 -1.81 -33.48 10.01
CA TYR A 529 -2.46 -34.47 9.14
C TYR A 529 -1.42 -35.39 8.52
N THR A 530 -1.85 -36.61 8.24
CA THR A 530 -1.08 -37.63 7.52
C THR A 530 -1.99 -38.27 6.49
N LEU A 531 -1.59 -38.20 5.22
CA LEU A 531 -2.27 -38.81 4.10
C LEU A 531 -1.39 -39.93 3.55
N ASN A 532 -1.87 -41.16 3.57
CA ASN A 532 -1.15 -42.31 3.02
C ASN A 532 -1.64 -42.61 1.62
N ASN A 533 -0.73 -42.62 0.64
CA ASN A 533 -1.06 -43.06 -0.71
C ASN A 533 -1.21 -44.58 -0.74
N THR A 534 -2.46 -45.07 -0.69
CA THR A 534 -2.80 -46.49 -0.75
C THR A 534 -2.86 -47.04 -2.18
N HIS A 535 -2.65 -46.19 -3.19
CA HIS A 535 -2.74 -46.54 -4.60
C HIS A 535 -1.39 -47.03 -5.16
N HIS A 536 -1.44 -47.81 -6.23
CA HIS A 536 -0.25 -48.35 -6.90
C HIS A 536 0.50 -47.34 -7.79
N SER A 537 -0.05 -46.14 -7.97
CA SER A 537 0.53 -45.06 -8.76
C SER A 537 0.81 -43.83 -7.89
N PRO A 538 1.76 -42.96 -8.27
CA PRO A 538 1.85 -41.64 -7.68
C PRO A 538 0.52 -40.90 -7.82
N GLN A 539 0.20 -40.06 -6.83
CA GLN A 539 -0.97 -39.19 -6.90
C GLN A 539 -0.73 -37.88 -6.15
N ALA A 540 -1.30 -36.78 -6.65
CA ALA A 540 -1.32 -35.52 -5.90
C ALA A 540 -2.34 -35.61 -4.77
N LEU A 541 -1.90 -35.25 -3.57
CA LEU A 541 -2.73 -35.18 -2.37
C LEU A 541 -2.73 -33.76 -1.82
N LYS A 542 -3.91 -33.19 -1.57
CA LYS A 542 -4.07 -31.84 -1.04
C LYS A 542 -4.98 -31.81 0.16
N VAL A 543 -4.62 -31.02 1.16
CA VAL A 543 -5.49 -30.65 2.27
C VAL A 543 -5.76 -29.16 2.23
N THR A 544 -7.03 -28.79 2.22
CA THR A 544 -7.50 -27.41 2.39
C THR A 544 -8.21 -27.31 3.72
N VAL A 545 -7.89 -26.28 4.50
CA VAL A 545 -8.54 -26.00 5.78
C VAL A 545 -9.29 -24.68 5.67
N ALA A 546 -10.59 -24.71 5.95
CA ALA A 546 -11.43 -23.53 6.04
C ALA A 546 -11.90 -23.36 7.49
N SER A 547 -11.90 -22.15 8.02
CA SER A 547 -12.34 -21.84 9.39
C SER A 547 -12.86 -20.42 9.45
N ARG A 548 -13.83 -20.17 10.33
CA ARG A 548 -14.37 -18.84 10.64
C ARG A 548 -13.82 -18.32 11.95
N ALA A 549 -14.02 -17.02 12.18
CA ALA A 549 -13.62 -16.36 13.41
C ALA A 549 -14.21 -17.09 14.64
N SER A 550 -13.39 -17.33 15.65
CA SER A 550 -13.83 -17.96 16.91
C SER A 550 -14.75 -17.04 17.73
N SER A 551 -14.59 -15.73 17.57
CA SER A 551 -15.37 -14.69 18.21
C SER A 551 -15.43 -13.44 17.33
N SER A 552 -16.52 -12.68 17.40
CA SER A 552 -16.64 -11.36 16.77
C SER A 552 -15.72 -10.31 17.40
N ALA A 553 -15.22 -10.55 18.62
CA ALA A 553 -14.34 -9.62 19.33
C ALA A 553 -12.86 -9.75 18.91
N VAL A 554 -12.43 -10.94 18.50
CA VAL A 554 -11.03 -11.19 18.09
C VAL A 554 -11.01 -11.76 16.67
N PRO A 555 -10.83 -10.90 15.68
CA PRO A 555 -10.88 -11.26 14.28
C PRO A 555 -9.56 -11.88 13.81
N PRO A 556 -9.62 -12.78 12.81
CA PRO A 556 -8.46 -13.53 12.37
C PRO A 556 -7.48 -12.66 11.58
N ALA A 557 -6.22 -13.09 11.57
CA ALA A 557 -5.29 -12.64 10.55
C ALA A 557 -5.84 -13.03 9.17
N THR A 558 -5.88 -12.08 8.24
CA THR A 558 -6.33 -12.27 6.87
C THR A 558 -5.26 -11.74 5.92
N VAL A 559 -5.26 -12.30 4.70
CA VAL A 559 -4.48 -11.79 3.58
C VAL A 559 -5.44 -11.51 2.44
N GLU A 560 -5.42 -10.30 1.92
CA GLU A 560 -6.11 -9.92 0.69
C GLU A 560 -5.05 -9.74 -0.39
N ALA A 561 -5.18 -10.44 -1.51
CA ALA A 561 -4.30 -10.27 -2.66
C ALA A 561 -5.10 -9.63 -3.81
N PHE A 562 -4.45 -8.77 -4.59
CA PHE A 562 -5.05 -8.19 -5.79
C PHE A 562 -3.95 -7.69 -6.75
N VAL A 563 -4.30 -7.60 -8.02
CA VAL A 563 -3.42 -7.09 -9.08
C VAL A 563 -3.73 -5.62 -9.41
N GLU A 564 -2.75 -4.88 -9.92
CA GLU A 564 -2.90 -3.46 -10.25
C GLU A 564 -4.01 -3.18 -11.27
N ARG A 565 -4.14 -4.07 -12.27
CA ARG A 565 -5.03 -3.95 -13.43
C ARG A 565 -5.30 -5.35 -14.04
N ASP A 566 -6.39 -5.49 -14.77
CA ASP A 566 -6.79 -6.76 -15.39
C ASP A 566 -5.95 -7.14 -16.61
N SER A 567 -5.31 -6.15 -17.25
CA SER A 567 -4.45 -6.38 -18.40
C SER A 567 -3.32 -5.36 -18.50
N THR A 568 -2.21 -5.78 -19.10
CA THR A 568 -1.06 -4.90 -19.41
C THR A 568 -0.52 -5.20 -20.80
N TYR A 569 0.20 -4.25 -21.40
CA TYR A 569 0.91 -4.44 -22.66
C TYR A 569 2.41 -4.49 -22.40
N PHE A 570 3.08 -5.50 -22.94
CA PHE A 570 4.54 -5.60 -22.92
C PHE A 570 5.18 -4.29 -23.45
N PRO A 571 6.21 -3.73 -22.79
CA PRO A 571 6.94 -4.25 -21.61
C PRO A 571 6.46 -3.67 -20.27
N HIS A 572 5.24 -3.14 -20.15
CA HIS A 572 4.79 -2.53 -18.91
C HIS A 572 4.54 -3.58 -17.82
N PRO A 573 5.12 -3.42 -16.61
CA PRO A 573 5.01 -4.41 -15.54
C PRO A 573 3.59 -4.51 -14.99
N MET A 574 3.29 -5.66 -14.36
CA MET A 574 2.11 -5.85 -13.52
C MET A 574 2.55 -5.87 -12.06
N ILE A 575 1.88 -5.10 -11.20
CA ILE A 575 2.18 -5.08 -9.76
C ILE A 575 1.16 -5.96 -9.02
N ILE A 576 1.66 -6.85 -8.17
CA ILE A 576 0.87 -7.71 -7.30
C ILE A 576 0.94 -7.15 -5.90
N TYR A 577 -0.22 -6.86 -5.32
CA TYR A 577 -0.35 -6.37 -3.96
C TYR A 577 -0.88 -7.46 -3.04
N ALA A 578 -0.40 -7.45 -1.79
CA ALA A 578 -0.96 -8.24 -0.72
C ALA A 578 -1.09 -7.37 0.53
N ASN A 579 -2.27 -7.35 1.12
CA ASN A 579 -2.53 -6.72 2.40
C ASN A 579 -2.68 -7.81 3.46
N VAL A 580 -1.71 -7.89 4.37
CA VAL A 580 -1.75 -8.81 5.52
C VAL A 580 -2.17 -8.02 6.74
N LYS A 581 -3.34 -8.34 7.27
CA LYS A 581 -3.95 -7.57 8.37
C LYS A 581 -4.58 -8.50 9.40
N LYS A 582 -4.60 -8.07 10.66
CA LYS A 582 -5.48 -8.65 11.67
C LYS A 582 -6.62 -7.66 11.86
N GLY A 583 -7.60 -7.79 10.96
CA GLY A 583 -8.65 -6.81 10.86
C GLY A 583 -8.32 -5.54 10.13
N PHE A 584 -8.30 -4.41 10.84
CA PHE A 584 -7.84 -3.12 10.29
C PHE A 584 -6.36 -2.84 10.56
N TYR A 585 -5.70 -3.61 11.44
CA TYR A 585 -4.27 -3.42 11.72
C TYR A 585 -3.41 -4.20 10.73
N PRO A 586 -2.43 -3.54 10.07
CA PRO A 586 -1.45 -4.25 9.27
C PRO A 586 -0.60 -5.16 10.16
N ILE A 587 -0.27 -6.35 9.66
CA ILE A 587 0.69 -7.25 10.30
C ILE A 587 2.06 -6.98 9.71
N LEU A 588 2.92 -6.32 10.48
CA LEU A 588 4.29 -6.02 10.07
C LEU A 588 5.16 -7.29 10.06
N ASN A 589 6.18 -7.31 9.19
CA ASN A 589 7.15 -8.41 9.04
C ASN A 589 6.54 -9.76 8.65
N ALA A 590 5.36 -9.77 8.04
CA ALA A 590 4.80 -10.97 7.44
C ALA A 590 5.66 -11.43 6.25
N THR A 591 5.96 -12.73 6.15
CA THR A 591 6.57 -13.28 4.93
C THR A 591 5.46 -13.60 3.95
N VAL A 592 5.44 -12.89 2.82
CA VAL A 592 4.43 -13.06 1.77
C VAL A 592 5.08 -13.56 0.50
N THR A 593 4.46 -14.57 -0.12
CA THR A 593 4.90 -15.15 -1.38
C THR A 593 3.69 -15.27 -2.30
N ALA A 594 3.80 -14.71 -3.50
CA ALA A 594 2.83 -14.83 -4.56
C ALA A 594 3.25 -15.96 -5.51
N THR A 595 2.30 -16.80 -5.88
CA THR A 595 2.47 -17.84 -6.89
C THR A 595 1.67 -17.44 -8.12
N ILE A 596 2.33 -17.28 -9.26
CA ILE A 596 1.71 -16.94 -10.54
C ILE A 596 1.73 -18.18 -11.43
N GLU A 597 0.55 -18.66 -11.82
CA GLU A 597 0.40 -19.83 -12.70
C GLU A 597 0.14 -19.35 -14.15
N PRO A 598 1.12 -19.48 -15.07
CA PRO A 598 0.88 -19.16 -16.48
C PRO A 598 0.03 -20.23 -17.17
N GLU A 599 -0.59 -19.89 -18.31
CA GLU A 599 -1.37 -20.84 -19.12
C GLU A 599 -0.53 -22.05 -19.59
N ILE A 600 0.73 -21.75 -19.93
CA ILE A 600 1.75 -22.68 -20.42
C ILE A 600 3.03 -22.42 -19.63
N GLY A 601 3.61 -23.45 -19.04
CA GLY A 601 4.87 -23.40 -18.31
C GLY A 601 4.73 -23.64 -16.80
N ASP A 602 5.86 -23.55 -16.11
CA ASP A 602 5.95 -23.74 -14.66
C ASP A 602 5.49 -22.48 -13.90
N PRO A 603 4.91 -22.63 -12.69
CA PRO A 603 4.55 -21.49 -11.85
C PRO A 603 5.75 -20.62 -11.48
N VAL A 604 5.52 -19.32 -11.36
CA VAL A 604 6.52 -18.34 -10.92
C VAL A 604 6.25 -17.95 -9.48
N MET A 605 7.27 -18.05 -8.63
CA MET A 605 7.19 -17.69 -7.22
C MET A 605 7.85 -16.33 -6.99
N LEU A 606 7.09 -15.35 -6.50
CA LEU A 606 7.58 -14.00 -6.18
C LEU A 606 7.45 -13.74 -4.69
N LYS A 607 8.55 -13.35 -4.03
CA LYS A 607 8.50 -12.84 -2.66
C LYS A 607 8.07 -11.38 -2.70
N LEU A 608 6.97 -11.05 -2.04
CA LEU A 608 6.51 -9.66 -1.99
C LEU A 608 7.25 -8.92 -0.87
N SER A 609 7.76 -7.73 -1.22
CA SER A 609 8.43 -6.82 -0.28
C SER A 609 7.44 -5.80 0.24
N ASP A 610 7.55 -5.45 1.53
CA ASP A 610 6.84 -4.32 2.12
C ASP A 610 7.70 -3.07 1.91
N ASP A 611 7.24 -2.16 1.07
CA ASP A 611 7.92 -0.91 0.72
C ASP A 611 7.53 0.25 1.67
N GLY A 612 6.72 -0.03 2.70
CA GLY A 612 6.22 0.94 3.65
C GLY A 612 5.13 1.87 3.08
N ALA A 613 4.76 1.75 1.80
CA ALA A 613 3.69 2.54 1.18
C ALA A 613 2.31 2.16 1.73
N GLY A 614 2.19 1.00 2.39
CA GLY A 614 0.98 0.56 3.09
C GLY A 614 1.02 0.75 4.61
N ASN A 615 2.06 1.39 5.17
CA ASN A 615 2.10 1.68 6.59
C ASN A 615 1.08 2.77 6.90
N ILE A 616 -0.12 2.35 7.29
CA ILE A 616 -1.12 3.24 7.88
C ILE A 616 -0.49 3.75 9.18
N GLN A 617 0.14 4.94 9.14
CA GLN A 617 0.48 5.68 10.35
C GLN A 617 -0.85 6.14 10.96
N MET A 618 -1.46 5.24 11.73
CA MET A 618 -2.62 5.58 12.55
C MET A 618 -2.20 6.73 13.47
N ASN A 619 -3.09 7.70 13.66
CA ASN A 619 -2.92 8.73 14.68
C ASN A 619 -2.61 8.05 16.01
N VAL A 620 -1.51 8.43 16.66
CA VAL A 620 -1.06 7.78 17.89
C VAL A 620 -2.09 8.06 18.98
N PRO A 621 -2.80 7.05 19.54
CA PRO A 621 -3.60 7.26 20.73
C PRO A 621 -2.68 7.61 21.89
N ARG A 622 -3.14 8.47 22.80
CA ARG A 622 -2.56 8.61 24.14
C ARG A 622 -2.30 7.21 24.73
N LYS A 623 -1.03 6.90 25.07
CA LYS A 623 -0.57 5.60 25.58
C LYS A 623 -1.59 5.00 26.56
N LEU A 624 -2.22 3.89 26.18
CA LEU A 624 -2.96 3.02 27.10
C LEU A 624 -1.96 2.29 27.99
N VAL A 625 -2.20 2.39 29.30
CA VAL A 625 -1.45 1.74 30.36
C VAL A 625 -1.39 0.23 30.10
N HIS A 626 -0.17 -0.32 30.15
CA HIS A 626 0.13 -1.75 30.01
C HIS A 626 -0.82 -2.61 30.85
N ARG A 627 -1.60 -3.49 30.20
CA ARG A 627 -2.00 -4.76 30.80
C ARG A 627 -1.14 -5.84 30.16
N SER A 628 -0.18 -6.37 30.92
CA SER A 628 0.64 -7.50 30.53
C SER A 628 -0.21 -8.77 30.55
N GLU A 629 -0.74 -9.16 29.41
CA GLU A 629 -1.13 -10.56 29.18
C GLU A 629 -0.16 -11.13 28.15
N GLU A 630 0.70 -12.04 28.62
CA GLU A 630 1.52 -12.88 27.77
C GLU A 630 0.62 -13.85 26.98
N GLU A 631 0.02 -13.36 25.89
CA GLU A 631 -0.64 -14.24 24.92
C GLU A 631 0.44 -15.15 24.31
N LYS A 632 0.28 -16.47 24.47
CA LYS A 632 1.05 -17.47 23.69
C LYS A 632 0.79 -17.21 22.20
N LYS A 633 1.71 -16.51 21.54
CA LYS A 633 1.66 -16.19 20.12
C LYS A 633 1.93 -17.45 19.30
N TRP A 634 0.89 -18.00 18.69
CA TRP A 634 1.03 -18.97 17.60
C TRP A 634 1.22 -18.21 16.28
N GLY A 635 2.13 -18.66 15.43
CA GLY A 635 2.25 -18.14 14.05
C GLY A 635 1.02 -18.48 13.22
N PHE A 636 0.72 -17.69 12.19
CA PHE A 636 -0.38 -17.95 11.26
C PHE A 636 0.14 -18.26 9.85
N SER A 637 -0.68 -18.96 9.07
CA SER A 637 -0.50 -19.12 7.62
C SER A 637 -1.86 -18.90 6.95
N ARG A 638 -1.87 -18.12 5.87
CA ARG A 638 -3.07 -17.75 5.10
C ARG A 638 -2.74 -17.76 3.62
N VAL A 639 -3.75 -18.10 2.81
CA VAL A 639 -3.68 -18.09 1.35
C VAL A 639 -4.90 -17.32 0.84
N SER A 640 -4.70 -16.48 -0.16
CA SER A 640 -5.75 -15.73 -0.84
C SER A 640 -5.44 -15.63 -2.33
N SER A 641 -6.47 -15.59 -3.16
CA SER A 641 -6.32 -15.46 -4.62
C SER A 641 -6.28 -13.98 -5.02
N GLY A 642 -5.29 -13.60 -5.82
CA GLY A 642 -5.15 -12.25 -6.37
C GLY A 642 -5.94 -11.99 -7.66
N GLY A 643 -6.66 -13.02 -8.17
CA GLY A 643 -7.34 -12.98 -9.47
C GLY A 643 -6.45 -13.44 -10.63
N SER A 644 -6.86 -13.09 -11.85
CA SER A 644 -6.14 -13.37 -13.10
C SER A 644 -5.92 -12.07 -13.88
N PHE A 645 -4.88 -12.04 -14.71
CA PHE A 645 -4.58 -10.91 -15.58
C PHE A 645 -4.02 -11.37 -16.92
N SER A 646 -4.08 -10.52 -17.95
CA SER A 646 -3.50 -10.80 -19.27
C SER A 646 -2.33 -9.88 -19.60
N VAL A 647 -1.34 -10.43 -20.31
CA VAL A 647 -0.19 -9.67 -20.85
C VAL A 647 -0.25 -9.74 -22.37
N MET A 648 -0.45 -8.60 -23.01
CA MET A 648 -0.59 -8.48 -24.47
C MET A 648 0.71 -8.01 -25.13
N GLY A 649 0.87 -8.35 -26.41
CA GLY A 649 1.98 -7.85 -27.23
C GLY A 649 3.35 -8.41 -26.88
N VAL A 650 3.41 -9.55 -26.17
CA VAL A 650 4.66 -10.27 -25.89
C VAL A 650 5.22 -10.77 -27.22
N PRO A 651 6.41 -10.31 -27.65
CA PRO A 651 6.95 -10.76 -28.93
C PRO A 651 7.40 -12.23 -28.83
N THR A 652 7.53 -12.92 -29.97
CA THR A 652 8.00 -14.31 -30.00
C THR A 652 9.53 -14.36 -30.13
N GLY A 653 10.21 -15.21 -29.35
CA GLY A 653 11.68 -15.36 -29.38
C GLY A 653 12.43 -14.59 -28.28
N PRO A 654 13.77 -14.47 -28.34
CA PRO A 654 14.55 -13.64 -27.42
C PRO A 654 14.45 -12.16 -27.81
N HIS A 655 14.17 -11.30 -26.83
CA HIS A 655 14.07 -9.85 -27.02
C HIS A 655 15.21 -9.15 -26.29
N PRO A 656 15.62 -7.94 -26.73
CA PRO A 656 16.54 -7.12 -25.95
C PRO A 656 15.93 -6.81 -24.58
N ASP A 657 16.80 -6.69 -23.58
CA ASP A 657 16.40 -6.27 -22.25
C ASP A 657 15.73 -4.89 -22.30
N VAL A 658 14.58 -4.78 -21.66
CA VAL A 658 13.74 -3.57 -21.63
C VAL A 658 13.29 -3.25 -20.21
N PHE A 659 13.76 -3.98 -19.20
CA PHE A 659 13.31 -3.86 -17.82
C PHE A 659 14.36 -3.17 -16.95
N PRO A 660 14.21 -1.87 -16.64
CA PRO A 660 15.16 -1.20 -15.77
C PRO A 660 15.02 -1.64 -14.29
N PRO A 661 16.01 -1.34 -13.44
CA PRO A 661 15.87 -1.47 -11.99
C PRO A 661 14.70 -0.65 -11.43
N CYS A 662 14.15 -1.07 -10.28
CA CYS A 662 13.04 -0.35 -9.65
C CYS A 662 13.47 1.02 -9.09
N LYS A 663 12.48 1.88 -8.85
CA LYS A 663 12.70 3.19 -8.22
C LYS A 663 13.06 3.01 -6.74
N ILE A 664 14.15 3.62 -6.31
CA ILE A 664 14.50 3.74 -4.88
C ILE A 664 13.59 4.80 -4.23
N ILE A 665 12.88 4.44 -3.17
CA ILE A 665 11.90 5.33 -2.52
C ILE A 665 12.27 5.71 -1.07
N ASP A 666 13.30 5.09 -0.51
CA ASP A 666 13.72 5.23 0.88
C ASP A 666 15.11 5.84 1.05
N LEU A 667 15.61 6.58 0.04
CA LEU A 667 16.90 7.24 0.09
C LEU A 667 16.91 8.27 1.23
N LYS A 668 17.86 8.09 2.16
CA LYS A 668 18.13 9.01 3.27
C LYS A 668 19.55 9.52 3.18
N ALA A 669 19.75 10.76 3.60
CA ALA A 669 21.06 11.36 3.71
C ALA A 669 21.25 11.97 5.09
N VAL A 670 22.41 11.74 5.69
CA VAL A 670 22.80 12.29 6.98
C VAL A 670 24.19 12.90 6.85
N LYS A 671 24.36 14.12 7.37
CA LYS A 671 25.67 14.76 7.48
C LYS A 671 26.41 14.18 8.70
N MET A 672 27.63 13.71 8.50
CA MET A 672 28.56 13.34 9.56
C MET A 672 29.86 14.14 9.38
N GLU A 673 30.10 15.13 10.25
CA GLU A 673 31.26 16.02 10.16
C GLU A 673 31.36 16.77 8.81
N GLU A 674 32.32 16.43 7.95
CA GLU A 674 32.48 16.98 6.58
C GLU A 674 31.93 16.03 5.49
N GLU A 675 31.49 14.83 5.88
CA GLU A 675 31.02 13.78 4.98
C GLU A 675 29.49 13.70 4.94
N VAL A 676 28.98 13.21 3.81
CA VAL A 676 27.57 12.89 3.61
C VAL A 676 27.44 11.37 3.50
N THR A 677 26.66 10.77 4.40
CA THR A 677 26.31 9.35 4.36
C THR A 677 24.90 9.18 3.83
N LEU A 678 24.78 8.42 2.75
CA LEU A 678 23.54 7.99 2.14
C LEU A 678 23.17 6.59 2.61
N SER A 679 21.88 6.29 2.78
CA SER A 679 21.37 4.94 3.01
C SER A 679 20.07 4.69 2.26
N TRP A 680 19.92 3.52 1.63
CA TRP A 680 18.73 3.12 0.86
C TRP A 680 18.59 1.60 0.78
N THR A 681 17.50 1.11 0.21
CA THR A 681 17.30 -0.31 -0.12
C THR A 681 17.70 -0.59 -1.58
N ALA A 682 18.59 -1.56 -1.80
CA ALA A 682 19.13 -1.91 -3.11
C ALA A 682 18.03 -2.38 -4.09
N PRO A 683 17.98 -1.84 -5.32
CA PRO A 683 17.10 -2.34 -6.38
C PRO A 683 17.72 -3.56 -7.09
N GLY A 684 16.94 -4.20 -7.97
CA GLY A 684 17.40 -5.31 -8.81
C GLY A 684 18.17 -4.88 -10.06
N GLU A 685 18.50 -5.88 -10.87
CA GLU A 685 18.89 -5.71 -12.28
C GLU A 685 17.64 -5.33 -13.08
N ASP A 686 16.60 -6.16 -12.96
CA ASP A 686 15.29 -5.95 -13.57
C ASP A 686 14.27 -5.76 -12.44
N PHE A 687 13.75 -4.55 -12.28
CA PHE A 687 12.90 -4.17 -11.15
C PHE A 687 13.52 -4.50 -9.77
N ASP A 688 12.98 -5.48 -9.08
CA ASP A 688 13.40 -5.95 -7.75
C ASP A 688 14.13 -7.30 -7.79
N GLN A 689 14.45 -7.81 -8.98
CA GLN A 689 15.12 -9.09 -9.17
C GLN A 689 16.57 -8.91 -9.60
N GLY A 690 17.46 -9.74 -9.04
CA GLY A 690 18.89 -9.69 -9.36
C GLY A 690 19.63 -8.60 -8.62
N GLN A 691 20.61 -7.99 -9.31
CA GLN A 691 21.55 -7.03 -8.73
C GLN A 691 21.82 -5.91 -9.74
N ALA A 692 21.61 -4.66 -9.33
CA ALA A 692 21.97 -3.51 -10.15
C ALA A 692 23.47 -3.51 -10.49
N THR A 693 23.84 -3.01 -11.67
CA THR A 693 25.24 -2.94 -12.10
C THR A 693 25.96 -1.74 -11.51
N SER A 694 25.29 -0.59 -11.43
CA SER A 694 25.88 0.64 -10.86
C SER A 694 24.81 1.65 -10.48
N TYR A 695 25.24 2.71 -9.77
CA TYR A 695 24.40 3.84 -9.42
C TYR A 695 24.91 5.15 -10.02
N GLU A 696 23.99 5.96 -10.54
CA GLU A 696 24.18 7.35 -10.90
C GLU A 696 23.67 8.22 -9.75
N ILE A 697 24.56 8.67 -8.86
CA ILE A 697 24.22 9.55 -7.74
C ILE A 697 24.55 11.00 -8.14
N ARG A 698 23.58 11.90 -8.01
CA ARG A 698 23.75 13.31 -8.34
C ARG A 698 23.30 14.22 -7.22
N MET A 699 23.95 15.37 -7.14
CA MET A 699 23.69 16.39 -6.12
C MET A 699 23.60 17.79 -6.72
N SER A 700 22.85 18.67 -6.06
CA SER A 700 22.71 20.09 -6.46
C SER A 700 22.41 20.96 -5.25
N ASN A 701 22.77 22.24 -5.32
CA ASN A 701 22.30 23.26 -4.38
C ASN A 701 20.96 23.90 -4.79
N ILE A 702 20.47 23.58 -5.99
CA ILE A 702 19.17 24.03 -6.52
C ILE A 702 18.28 22.80 -6.71
N LEU A 703 17.16 22.76 -5.98
CA LEU A 703 16.20 21.64 -6.01
C LEU A 703 15.69 21.33 -7.42
N GLN A 704 15.41 22.36 -8.20
CA GLN A 704 14.84 22.24 -9.54
C GLN A 704 15.78 21.49 -10.51
N HIS A 705 17.10 21.62 -10.32
CA HIS A 705 18.09 20.85 -11.09
C HIS A 705 18.09 19.35 -10.74
N ILE A 706 17.52 18.94 -9.60
CA ILE A 706 17.36 17.53 -9.25
C ILE A 706 15.97 17.02 -9.64
N GLN A 707 14.92 17.83 -9.45
CA GLN A 707 13.55 17.47 -9.80
C GLN A 707 13.32 17.38 -11.32
N ASP A 708 13.72 18.43 -12.06
CA ASP A 708 13.34 18.58 -13.47
C ASP A 708 14.51 18.24 -14.42
N ASP A 709 15.76 18.38 -13.96
CA ASP A 709 16.94 18.27 -14.81
C ASP A 709 18.08 17.45 -14.19
N PHE A 710 17.70 16.26 -13.68
CA PHE A 710 18.63 15.34 -13.02
C PHE A 710 19.93 15.12 -13.81
N ASN A 711 19.88 15.07 -15.15
CA ASN A 711 21.05 14.80 -16.00
C ASN A 711 22.09 15.94 -16.05
N ASN A 712 21.76 17.14 -15.58
CA ASN A 712 22.68 18.27 -15.49
C ASN A 712 23.16 18.56 -14.06
N ALA A 713 22.60 17.89 -13.05
CA ALA A 713 23.08 17.98 -11.68
C ALA A 713 24.50 17.40 -11.50
N VAL A 714 25.21 17.81 -10.45
CA VAL A 714 26.60 17.43 -10.19
C VAL A 714 26.70 15.93 -9.91
N LEU A 715 27.47 15.20 -10.71
CA LEU A 715 27.71 13.78 -10.53
C LEU A 715 28.63 13.52 -9.33
N VAL A 716 28.19 12.65 -8.43
CA VAL A 716 29.00 12.17 -7.30
C VAL A 716 29.86 11.00 -7.79
N ASN A 717 31.12 10.93 -7.35
CA ASN A 717 32.00 9.81 -7.69
C ASN A 717 31.53 8.53 -6.98
N THR A 718 30.99 7.59 -7.74
CA THR A 718 30.48 6.30 -7.26
C THR A 718 31.43 5.12 -7.55
N SER A 719 32.70 5.37 -7.90
CA SER A 719 33.65 4.31 -8.31
C SER A 719 33.90 3.22 -7.25
N GLU A 720 33.72 3.56 -5.97
CA GLU A 720 33.90 2.62 -4.85
C GLU A 720 32.62 1.88 -4.45
N LEU A 721 31.47 2.31 -4.98
CA LEU A 721 30.16 1.75 -4.66
C LEU A 721 29.92 0.47 -5.48
N LYS A 722 29.74 -0.64 -4.77
CA LYS A 722 29.39 -1.94 -5.37
C LYS A 722 27.97 -2.28 -4.97
N PRO A 723 27.00 -2.17 -5.90
CA PRO A 723 25.61 -2.53 -5.61
C PRO A 723 25.52 -3.94 -5.08
N GLN A 724 24.58 -4.17 -4.17
CA GLN A 724 24.31 -5.45 -3.53
C GLN A 724 23.07 -6.11 -4.14
N GLN A 725 22.75 -7.33 -3.69
CA GLN A 725 21.52 -8.02 -4.07
C GLN A 725 20.29 -7.16 -3.71
N ALA A 726 19.26 -7.18 -4.57
CA ALA A 726 18.01 -6.49 -4.33
C ALA A 726 17.42 -6.77 -2.94
N GLY A 727 16.85 -5.73 -2.30
CA GLY A 727 16.23 -5.81 -0.97
C GLY A 727 17.20 -5.72 0.21
N THR A 728 18.51 -5.61 -0.04
CA THR A 728 19.50 -5.36 1.03
C THR A 728 19.65 -3.87 1.33
N ARG A 729 19.96 -3.52 2.57
CA ARG A 729 20.22 -2.13 2.96
C ARG A 729 21.64 -1.73 2.60
N GLU A 730 21.79 -0.69 1.79
CA GLU A 730 23.08 -0.13 1.36
C GLU A 730 23.39 1.19 2.08
N ILE A 731 24.69 1.47 2.22
CA ILE A 731 25.23 2.69 2.83
C ILE A 731 26.41 3.16 1.99
N PHE A 732 26.46 4.45 1.67
CA PHE A 732 27.56 5.06 0.91
C PHE A 732 27.90 6.43 1.46
N THR A 733 29.19 6.70 1.66
CA THR A 733 29.68 7.98 2.19
C THR A 733 30.54 8.69 1.17
N PHE A 734 30.35 10.00 1.01
CA PHE A 734 31.16 10.83 0.11
C PHE A 734 31.40 12.23 0.67
N LEU A 735 32.44 12.89 0.15
CA LEU A 735 32.78 14.28 0.46
C LEU A 735 32.22 15.23 -0.62
N PRO A 736 31.39 16.23 -0.28
CA PRO A 736 30.81 17.18 -1.24
C PRO A 736 31.80 18.29 -1.67
N LYS A 737 33.00 17.91 -2.12
CA LYS A 737 34.16 18.80 -2.37
C LYS A 737 33.88 19.96 -3.35
N LEU A 738 32.96 19.79 -4.30
CA LEU A 738 32.65 20.79 -5.33
C LEU A 738 31.92 22.04 -4.78
N PHE A 739 31.24 21.92 -3.64
CA PHE A 739 30.53 23.05 -3.01
C PHE A 739 31.34 23.74 -1.91
N ILE A 740 32.46 23.14 -1.48
CA ILE A 740 33.33 23.69 -0.45
C ILE A 740 34.40 24.63 -1.07
N ASN A 741 34.76 24.45 -2.35
CA ASN A 741 35.92 25.10 -2.98
C ASN A 741 35.68 25.70 -4.39
N GLY A 742 34.46 26.16 -4.74
CA GLY A 742 34.17 26.76 -6.05
C GLY A 742 34.83 28.13 -6.26
N PRO A 743 35.38 28.46 -7.45
CA PRO A 743 36.02 29.74 -7.73
C PRO A 743 34.95 30.83 -7.97
N GLY A 744 34.49 31.43 -6.88
CA GLY A 744 33.55 32.56 -6.92
C GLY A 744 33.16 33.15 -5.57
N HIS A 745 33.79 32.74 -4.47
CA HIS A 745 33.40 33.21 -3.13
C HIS A 745 34.54 33.99 -2.49
N GLN A 746 34.52 35.30 -2.73
CA GLN A 746 35.07 36.28 -1.80
C GLN A 746 34.10 36.30 -0.61
N PRO A 747 34.55 36.00 0.63
CA PRO A 747 33.68 36.11 1.79
C PRO A 747 33.50 37.59 2.08
N ASP A 748 32.47 38.20 1.50
CA ASP A 748 31.94 39.46 2.03
C ASP A 748 31.41 39.16 3.43
N GLY A 749 31.90 39.93 4.40
CA GLY A 749 31.69 39.67 5.81
C GLY A 749 30.22 39.55 6.20
N GLU A 750 30.01 38.75 7.26
CA GLU A 750 28.88 38.76 8.20
C GLU A 750 27.64 37.88 7.94
N THR A 751 27.51 37.12 6.85
CA THR A 751 26.37 36.17 6.71
C THR A 751 26.78 34.71 6.87
N GLN A 752 26.24 34.07 7.90
CA GLN A 752 26.29 32.63 8.15
C GLN A 752 25.39 31.92 7.12
N GLU A 753 25.88 31.69 5.90
CA GLU A 753 25.08 31.03 4.86
C GLU A 753 25.09 29.51 5.04
N ASN A 754 23.89 28.96 5.28
CA ASN A 754 23.65 27.53 5.28
C ASN A 754 23.49 27.04 3.84
N TYR A 755 24.36 26.13 3.39
CA TYR A 755 24.28 25.56 2.05
C TYR A 755 23.40 24.30 2.08
N ARG A 756 22.27 24.34 1.36
CA ARG A 756 21.43 23.15 1.17
C ARG A 756 21.97 22.33 -0.01
N ILE A 757 22.03 21.02 0.17
CA ILE A 757 22.33 20.07 -0.89
C ILE A 757 21.17 19.09 -1.00
N TYR A 758 20.69 18.94 -2.23
CA TYR A 758 19.70 17.95 -2.64
C TYR A 758 20.44 16.82 -3.35
N VAL A 759 20.15 15.58 -2.96
CA VAL A 759 20.76 14.37 -3.53
C VAL A 759 19.65 13.46 -4.02
N ALA A 760 19.83 12.92 -5.23
CA ALA A 760 18.98 11.87 -5.76
C ALA A 760 19.84 10.89 -6.57
N MET A 761 19.28 9.73 -6.88
CA MET A 761 20.01 8.70 -7.60
C MET A 761 19.15 7.89 -8.56
N ARG A 762 19.82 7.19 -9.48
CA ARG A 762 19.26 6.13 -10.34
C ARG A 762 20.12 4.88 -10.25
N ALA A 763 19.50 3.73 -10.37
CA ALA A 763 20.20 2.46 -10.59
C ALA A 763 20.26 2.14 -12.09
N MET A 764 21.30 1.42 -12.48
CA MET A 764 21.54 0.99 -13.86
C MET A 764 21.71 -0.52 -13.92
N ASP A 765 21.11 -1.16 -14.91
CA ASP A 765 21.32 -2.57 -15.22
C ASP A 765 22.60 -2.80 -16.06
N ARG A 766 22.82 -4.06 -16.46
CA ARG A 766 23.93 -4.46 -17.34
C ARG A 766 23.84 -3.90 -18.75
N ASN A 767 22.63 -3.54 -19.20
CA ASN A 767 22.32 -3.01 -20.52
C ASN A 767 22.27 -1.47 -20.53
N SER A 768 22.65 -0.83 -19.40
CA SER A 768 22.59 0.62 -19.18
C SER A 768 21.17 1.23 -19.21
N LEU A 769 20.12 0.42 -19.02
CA LEU A 769 18.78 0.93 -18.71
C LEU A 769 18.79 1.54 -17.32
N LYS A 770 18.11 2.67 -17.18
CA LYS A 770 18.10 3.48 -15.96
C LYS A 770 16.76 3.37 -15.25
N SER A 771 16.78 3.20 -13.93
CA SER A 771 15.60 3.36 -13.09
C SER A 771 15.03 4.78 -13.18
N ALA A 772 13.80 4.95 -12.72
CA ALA A 772 13.31 6.29 -12.36
C ALA A 772 14.20 6.92 -11.26
N VAL A 773 14.22 8.25 -11.20
CA VAL A 773 14.94 8.99 -10.14
C VAL A 773 14.33 8.64 -8.78
N SER A 774 15.18 8.44 -7.77
CA SER A 774 14.78 8.16 -6.40
C SER A 774 13.92 9.27 -5.78
N ASN A 775 13.41 9.05 -4.57
CA ASN A 775 13.04 10.18 -3.71
C ASN A 775 14.27 11.09 -3.47
N ILE A 776 14.04 12.36 -3.14
CA ILE A 776 15.11 13.36 -2.98
C ILE A 776 15.48 13.44 -1.50
N ALA A 777 16.76 13.19 -1.19
CA ALA A 777 17.30 13.40 0.13
C ALA A 777 17.87 14.81 0.24
N GLN A 778 17.55 15.52 1.34
CA GLN A 778 18.01 16.88 1.59
C GLN A 778 18.99 16.92 2.77
N ILE A 779 20.06 17.70 2.65
CA ILE A 779 21.07 17.91 3.67
C ILE A 779 21.35 19.41 3.82
N SER A 780 21.53 19.87 5.05
CA SER A 780 21.99 21.23 5.35
C SER A 780 23.45 21.21 5.80
N LEU A 781 24.32 21.88 5.05
CA LEU A 781 25.74 22.01 5.35
C LEU A 781 26.04 23.34 6.05
N PHE A 782 26.40 23.25 7.32
CA PHE A 782 27.05 24.34 8.04
C PHE A 782 28.54 24.39 7.74
N ILE A 783 29.02 25.51 7.22
CA ILE A 783 30.46 25.85 7.18
C ILE A 783 30.66 26.92 8.26
N SER A 784 31.44 26.61 9.30
CA SER A 784 31.82 27.61 10.29
C SER A 784 32.79 28.59 9.63
N PRO A 785 32.62 29.93 9.73
CA PRO A 785 33.57 30.89 9.17
C PRO A 785 34.97 30.85 9.79
N ASN A 786 35.25 29.93 10.72
CA ASN A 786 36.56 29.79 11.37
C ASN A 786 36.95 28.33 11.59
N SER A 787 37.41 27.68 10.52
CA SER A 787 38.42 26.62 10.61
C SER A 787 39.67 27.04 9.83
N ALA A 788 40.21 28.22 10.17
CA ALA A 788 41.63 28.45 9.91
C ALA A 788 42.42 27.34 10.63
N PRO A 789 43.44 26.73 9.99
CA PRO A 789 44.19 25.65 10.60
C PRO A 789 44.74 26.13 11.94
N VAL A 790 44.54 25.32 12.98
CA VAL A 790 45.06 25.54 14.34
C VAL A 790 46.58 25.31 14.31
N LEU A 791 47.32 26.14 13.58
CA LEU A 791 48.77 26.16 13.50
C LEU A 791 49.35 27.52 13.94
N GLY A 792 48.49 28.51 14.20
CA GLY A 792 48.89 29.87 14.58
C GLY A 792 48.93 30.16 16.08
N ARG A 793 48.02 29.58 16.89
CA ARG A 793 47.97 29.87 18.34
C ARG A 793 49.09 29.20 19.12
N ASP A 794 49.44 27.96 18.76
CA ASP A 794 50.51 27.24 19.46
C ASP A 794 51.89 27.84 19.18
N SER A 795 52.11 28.42 17.98
CA SER A 795 53.35 29.14 17.65
C SER A 795 53.51 30.44 18.45
N LEU A 796 52.41 31.16 18.70
CA LEU A 796 52.42 32.40 19.49
C LEU A 796 52.58 32.13 20.98
N ILE A 797 51.92 31.10 21.51
CA ILE A 797 52.08 30.67 22.91
C ILE A 797 53.49 30.13 23.13
N LEU A 798 54.01 29.29 22.21
CA LEU A 798 55.38 28.76 22.30
C LEU A 798 56.43 29.86 22.23
N LYS A 799 56.27 30.85 21.33
CA LYS A 799 57.15 32.03 21.28
C LYS A 799 57.07 32.86 22.57
N GLY A 800 55.87 33.05 23.11
CA GLY A 800 55.67 33.75 24.39
C GLY A 800 56.35 33.04 25.57
N VAL A 801 56.21 31.72 25.66
CA VAL A 801 56.87 30.89 26.69
C VAL A 801 58.40 30.92 26.52
N LEU A 802 58.91 30.85 25.28
CA LEU A 802 60.35 30.93 25.04
C LEU A 802 60.94 32.28 25.48
N ILE A 803 60.24 33.38 25.18
CA ILE A 803 60.64 34.73 25.61
C ILE A 803 60.63 34.85 27.14
N ALA A 804 59.61 34.30 27.80
CA ALA A 804 59.53 34.29 29.27
C ALA A 804 60.68 33.49 29.91
N ILE A 805 61.03 32.32 29.36
CA ILE A 805 62.16 31.50 29.85
C ILE A 805 63.49 32.24 29.68
N ILE A 806 63.69 32.92 28.54
CA ILE A 806 64.90 33.72 28.30
C ILE A 806 64.99 34.88 29.30
N LEU A 807 63.89 35.58 29.57
CA LEU A 807 63.83 36.66 30.57
C LEU A 807 64.15 36.16 31.98
N ILE A 808 63.59 35.01 32.38
CA ILE A 808 63.88 34.39 33.69
C ILE A 808 65.37 34.00 33.77
N GLY A 809 65.93 33.42 32.70
CA GLY A 809 67.35 33.08 32.62
C GLY A 809 68.28 34.29 32.77
N ILE A 810 67.94 35.41 32.13
CA ILE A 810 68.69 36.68 32.26
C ILE A 810 68.61 37.22 33.69
N ILE A 811 67.42 37.18 34.32
CA ILE A 811 67.25 37.61 35.72
C ILE A 811 68.08 36.73 36.66
N CYS A 812 68.08 35.41 36.47
CA CYS A 812 68.91 34.50 37.24
C CYS A 812 70.41 34.78 37.06
N LEU A 813 70.86 35.07 35.84
CA LEU A 813 72.25 35.46 35.56
C LEU A 813 72.63 36.77 36.24
N ILE A 814 71.74 37.76 36.27
CA ILE A 814 71.97 39.03 36.97
C ILE A 814 72.07 38.78 38.48
N ILE A 815 71.21 37.93 39.06
CA ILE A 815 71.27 37.57 40.47
C ILE A 815 72.58 36.84 40.80
N VAL A 816 73.01 35.89 39.96
CA VAL A 816 74.30 35.19 40.13
C VAL A 816 75.48 36.15 39.98
N ALA A 817 75.44 37.07 39.02
CA ALA A 817 76.47 38.08 38.85
C ALA A 817 76.52 39.04 40.07
N MET A 818 75.38 39.47 40.58
CA MET A 818 75.31 40.27 41.82
C MET A 818 75.81 39.47 43.03
N HIS A 819 75.49 38.18 43.13
CA HIS A 819 75.99 37.34 44.21
C HIS A 819 77.51 37.11 44.11
N TYR A 820 78.02 36.96 42.89
CA TYR A 820 79.45 36.83 42.61
C TYR A 820 80.21 38.13 42.90
N THR A 821 79.66 39.29 42.55
CA THR A 821 80.28 40.59 42.87
C THR A 821 80.24 40.89 44.37
N LEU A 822 79.15 40.55 45.08
CA LEU A 822 79.07 40.63 46.54
C LEU A 822 80.07 39.69 47.24
N ASN A 823 80.20 38.45 46.76
CA ASN A 823 81.17 37.50 47.31
C ASN A 823 82.61 37.88 46.99
N ARG A 824 82.87 38.49 45.82
CA ARG A 824 84.19 39.05 45.49
C ARG A 824 84.53 40.24 46.40
N LYS A 825 83.56 41.08 46.74
CA LYS A 825 83.72 42.18 47.72
C LYS A 825 83.98 41.64 49.13
N LYS A 826 83.24 40.61 49.58
CA LYS A 826 83.51 39.91 50.85
C LYS A 826 84.86 39.18 50.89
N ARG A 827 85.38 38.68 49.76
CA ARG A 827 86.74 38.09 49.67
C ARG A 827 87.84 39.15 49.60
N ALA A 828 87.55 40.37 49.13
CA ALA A 828 88.48 41.50 49.19
C ALA A 828 88.63 42.01 50.64
N ASP A 829 87.52 42.16 51.38
CA ASP A 829 87.55 42.57 52.80
C ASP A 829 88.18 41.50 53.73
N LYS A 830 88.17 40.22 53.31
CA LYS A 830 88.83 39.12 54.05
C LYS A 830 90.33 38.99 53.75
N LYS A 831 90.85 39.67 52.72
CA LYS A 831 92.29 39.75 52.42
C LYS A 831 92.98 40.94 53.10
N GLU A 832 92.20 41.90 53.62
CA GLU A 832 92.72 43.06 54.39
C GLU A 832 92.83 42.77 55.89
N ASN A 833 92.09 41.76 56.41
CA ASN A 833 92.14 41.32 57.81
C ASN A 833 93.05 40.10 58.07
N GLY A 834 93.94 39.76 57.12
CA GLY A 834 94.94 38.68 57.23
C GLY A 834 96.39 39.16 57.40
N THR A 835 96.63 40.48 57.45
CA THR A 835 97.97 41.08 57.51
C THR A 835 98.20 41.89 58.80
N LYS A 836 97.53 41.48 59.89
CA LYS A 836 97.80 41.89 61.28
C LYS A 836 97.78 40.66 62.19
N LEU A 837 98.69 39.72 61.92
CA LEU A 837 99.24 38.79 62.91
C LEU A 837 100.50 38.12 62.33
N LEU A 838 101.51 38.96 62.11
CA LEU A 838 102.94 38.76 62.37
C LEU A 838 103.65 40.10 62.27
#